data_AF-A0AB32XCD0-F1
#
_entry.id   AF-A0AB32XCD0-F1
#
_cell.length_a   1.000
_cell.length_b   1.000
_cell.length_c   1.000
_cell.angle_alpha   90.00
_cell.angle_beta   90.00
_cell.angle_gamma   90.00
#
_symmetry.space_group_name_H-M   'P 1'
#
loop_
_entity.id
_entity.type
_entity.pdbx_description
1 polymer ?
#
loop_
_entity_poly.entity_id
_entity_poly.type
_entity_poly.pdbx_seq_one_letter_code
_entity_poly.pdbx_strand_id
1 'polypeptide(L)'
;MKKKQFIKLLVGSFSLISLPFLSTQCSFFEMNKTQEKNKDEIQNDLNNAVEKIKIWWDKDNLEASKKAQIDVKNLNDEEIKNELKFYNCATYLVEVKSIKKDDQEGTITVNFVLKDEKNNLKSKSFKITFTGFKANKINKQEIVDKLNKSVKNVKVEVEKIAEKLTSEILLKDLFYSGFDKNTEEVIFKNWAKTNNEIKVTFTLKNKNYNLESNEFTYILTGFKVSKNISGETVEELNEIAKKIVFDVNNKQNIFSNSVIDYTQLKVANIDSTKYNITYNKLECLPTSVKVHFQINNKDNTFSDIQVFEITGFKVAKSKIRIGMWNILNLYETSEEYKKYGLASVIEHLNLDVIGLIENKTKASAQKFCEYLKKFTGNNNWELIASDNTIHNPKLAPTSKQHECPAFIYKKDKIAIEKFINGKEWLGYDNSTFVVNEENNNLGYVRPPMGVKFKTLGPIQNNFTFVIDHLDSPGAAKSGESKSSLLSKQGAQEADEAYNLKNLMDWFDQQDGDNDDLIFVGDTNIKLGNQATAFSEILKDQYYKALLTDSKQHKSSLSNSTWGKYSEPYDKIFTRTNLKYENANFFPLYDIFKDNILKDYQTIEEWKTYVDTIRKKTYDKDLKYIFHAISDHSPIYFDLILDPNDIL
;
A
#
# COMPACT_ATOMS: atom_id res chain seq x y z
N MET A 1 63.58 -52.45 -22.42
CA MET A 1 63.81 -51.23 -23.22
C MET A 1 63.31 -50.02 -22.44
N LYS A 2 64.20 -49.10 -22.07
CA LYS A 2 63.91 -47.86 -21.33
C LYS A 2 63.52 -46.76 -22.32
N LYS A 3 62.47 -45.98 -22.06
CA LYS A 3 62.31 -44.62 -22.62
C LYS A 3 61.96 -43.64 -21.51
N LYS A 4 62.92 -42.74 -21.26
CA LYS A 4 62.82 -41.55 -20.40
C LYS A 4 62.26 -40.36 -21.20
N GLN A 5 61.64 -39.46 -20.47
CA GLN A 5 61.16 -38.12 -20.84
C GLN A 5 62.19 -37.26 -21.60
N PHE A 6 61.68 -36.34 -22.43
CA PHE A 6 62.21 -35.00 -22.58
C PHE A 6 61.05 -34.01 -22.80
N ILE A 7 60.84 -33.12 -21.83
CA ILE A 7 59.98 -31.93 -21.93
C ILE A 7 60.84 -30.81 -22.51
N LYS A 8 60.38 -30.20 -23.61
CA LYS A 8 60.95 -28.98 -24.18
C LYS A 8 60.54 -27.77 -23.31
N LEU A 9 61.53 -27.12 -22.69
CA LEU A 9 61.41 -25.72 -22.26
C LEU A 9 61.31 -24.83 -23.50
N LEU A 10 60.29 -23.97 -23.56
CA LEU A 10 60.33 -22.75 -24.37
C LEU A 10 60.38 -21.56 -23.41
N VAL A 11 61.51 -20.86 -23.44
CA VAL A 11 61.75 -19.60 -22.74
C VAL A 11 61.04 -18.50 -23.53
N GLY A 12 60.05 -17.84 -22.92
CA GLY A 12 59.42 -16.63 -23.43
C GLY A 12 60.03 -15.41 -22.73
N SER A 13 60.69 -14.56 -23.51
CA SER A 13 61.29 -13.28 -23.13
C SER A 13 60.28 -12.28 -22.56
N PHE A 14 60.55 -11.74 -21.37
CA PHE A 14 59.86 -10.55 -20.85
C PHE A 14 60.43 -9.30 -21.55
N SER A 15 59.65 -8.66 -22.42
CA SER A 15 59.93 -7.31 -22.89
C SER A 15 59.57 -6.31 -21.79
N LEU A 16 60.53 -5.52 -21.29
CA LEU A 16 60.21 -4.29 -20.55
C LEU A 16 59.43 -3.36 -21.47
N ILE A 17 58.19 -3.05 -21.11
CA ILE A 17 57.36 -2.08 -21.84
C ILE A 17 57.72 -0.70 -21.29
N SER A 18 58.57 0.05 -22.00
CA SER A 18 58.82 1.46 -21.68
C SER A 18 57.63 2.32 -22.15
N LEU A 19 57.08 3.13 -21.25
CA LEU A 19 56.02 4.09 -21.57
C LEU A 19 56.52 5.15 -22.59
N PRO A 20 55.80 5.43 -23.69
CA PRO A 20 56.17 6.50 -24.61
C PRO A 20 55.54 7.82 -24.15
N PHE A 21 56.35 8.83 -23.82
CA PHE A 21 55.85 10.18 -23.50
C PHE A 21 56.51 11.28 -24.31
N LEU A 22 55.66 12.14 -24.86
CA LEU A 22 55.99 13.35 -25.62
C LEU A 22 56.50 14.44 -24.68
N SER A 23 57.69 14.96 -24.96
CA SER A 23 58.27 16.10 -24.25
C SER A 23 57.66 17.41 -24.73
N THR A 24 56.82 18.03 -23.91
CA THR A 24 56.54 19.47 -24.01
C THR A 24 56.84 20.11 -22.66
N GLN A 25 57.97 20.81 -22.58
CA GLN A 25 58.26 21.71 -21.46
C GLN A 25 57.25 22.84 -21.48
N CYS A 26 56.51 23.02 -20.39
CA CYS A 26 55.65 24.18 -20.18
C CYS A 26 56.21 24.98 -19.01
N SER A 27 56.74 26.16 -19.33
CA SER A 27 57.21 27.17 -18.39
C SER A 27 56.03 27.88 -17.73
N PHE A 28 55.83 27.67 -16.43
CA PHE A 28 54.94 28.52 -15.63
C PHE A 28 55.54 28.82 -14.24
N PHE A 29 55.47 30.10 -13.88
CA PHE A 29 55.82 30.77 -12.62
C PHE A 29 57.28 31.21 -12.41
N GLU A 30 57.61 32.38 -12.98
CA GLU A 30 58.36 33.39 -12.22
C GLU A 30 57.38 34.07 -11.24
N MET A 31 57.50 33.78 -9.94
CA MET A 31 56.98 34.68 -8.91
C MET A 31 58.11 35.56 -8.40
N ASN A 32 57.85 36.87 -8.43
CA ASN A 32 58.72 37.92 -7.93
C ASN A 32 59.31 37.56 -6.56
N LYS A 33 60.65 37.62 -6.46
CA LYS A 33 61.40 37.57 -5.21
C LYS A 33 60.95 38.73 -4.30
N THR A 34 61.02 38.47 -2.99
CA THR A 34 60.89 39.41 -1.84
C THR A 34 59.48 39.65 -1.27
N GLN A 35 59.02 38.69 -0.44
CA GLN A 35 58.31 38.91 0.83
C GLN A 35 58.33 37.59 1.64
N GLU A 36 58.73 37.61 2.91
CA GLU A 36 58.66 36.44 3.80
C GLU A 36 57.19 36.11 4.06
N LYS A 37 56.67 35.10 3.35
CA LYS A 37 55.32 34.56 3.61
C LYS A 37 55.28 33.86 4.96
N ASN A 38 54.19 34.06 5.71
CA ASN A 38 53.98 33.32 6.96
C ASN A 38 53.63 31.84 6.68
N LYS A 39 53.71 31.01 7.72
CA LYS A 39 53.51 29.55 7.64
C LYS A 39 52.14 29.14 7.08
N ASP A 40 51.09 29.94 7.34
CA ASP A 40 49.72 29.64 6.94
C ASP A 40 49.46 29.97 5.46
N GLU A 41 50.09 31.04 4.94
CA GLU A 41 50.06 31.38 3.52
C GLU A 41 50.77 30.30 2.67
N ILE A 42 51.93 29.82 3.12
CA ILE A 42 52.66 28.73 2.46
C ILE A 42 51.80 27.45 2.44
N GLN A 43 51.07 27.17 3.52
CA GLN A 43 50.19 26.01 3.61
C GLN A 43 48.98 26.11 2.68
N ASN A 44 48.42 27.30 2.48
CA ASN A 44 47.34 27.53 1.52
C ASN A 44 47.83 27.45 0.07
N ASP A 45 49.02 27.96 -0.24
CA ASP A 45 49.64 27.82 -1.56
C ASP A 45 49.91 26.35 -1.88
N LEU A 46 50.40 25.57 -0.91
CA LEU A 46 50.56 24.11 -1.01
C LEU A 46 49.23 23.43 -1.34
N ASN A 47 48.13 23.80 -0.68
CA ASN A 47 46.82 23.19 -0.93
C ASN A 47 46.26 23.59 -2.32
N ASN A 48 46.45 24.83 -2.76
CA ASN A 48 45.99 25.32 -4.07
C ASN A 48 46.78 24.71 -5.24
N ALA A 49 48.09 24.50 -5.08
CA ALA A 49 48.92 23.83 -6.07
C ALA A 49 48.45 22.38 -6.31
N VAL A 50 47.99 21.70 -5.26
CA VAL A 50 47.48 20.33 -5.33
C VAL A 50 46.21 20.22 -6.19
N GLU A 51 45.23 21.13 -6.02
CA GLU A 51 44.00 21.11 -6.83
C GLU A 51 44.29 21.32 -8.32
N LYS A 52 45.29 22.14 -8.66
CA LYS A 52 45.70 22.34 -10.06
C LYS A 52 46.36 21.11 -10.66
N ILE A 53 47.18 20.39 -9.90
CA ILE A 53 47.81 19.13 -10.34
C ILE A 53 46.72 18.08 -10.64
N LYS A 54 45.70 17.98 -9.78
CA LYS A 54 44.55 17.09 -9.97
C LYS A 54 43.80 17.38 -11.27
N ILE A 55 43.42 18.65 -11.49
CA ILE A 55 42.67 19.08 -12.68
C ILE A 55 43.47 18.86 -13.98
N TRP A 56 44.77 19.16 -13.98
CA TRP A 56 45.63 18.97 -15.15
C TRP A 56 45.81 17.48 -15.49
N TRP A 57 46.00 16.64 -14.46
CA TRP A 57 46.24 15.21 -14.66
C TRP A 57 45.03 14.46 -15.23
N ASP A 58 43.83 14.83 -14.79
CA ASP A 58 42.59 14.27 -15.33
C ASP A 58 42.34 14.67 -16.80
N LYS A 59 42.99 15.74 -17.27
CA LYS A 59 42.80 16.31 -18.61
C LYS A 59 43.80 15.82 -19.66
N ASP A 60 45.08 15.66 -19.30
CA ASP A 60 46.16 15.55 -20.31
C ASP A 60 47.00 14.26 -20.29
N ASN A 61 46.74 13.26 -19.43
CA ASN A 61 47.60 12.05 -19.38
C ASN A 61 46.94 10.71 -19.76
N LEU A 62 47.51 10.13 -20.82
CA LEU A 62 47.31 8.81 -21.46
C LEU A 62 45.95 8.60 -22.14
N GLU A 63 45.95 8.48 -23.48
CA GLU A 63 44.80 7.99 -24.25
C GLU A 63 44.23 6.73 -23.58
N ALA A 64 42.92 6.72 -23.30
CA ALA A 64 42.23 5.63 -22.63
C ALA A 64 42.50 4.25 -23.29
N SER A 65 42.76 4.24 -24.60
CA SER A 65 43.12 3.08 -25.40
C SER A 65 44.43 2.40 -24.97
N LYS A 66 45.42 3.14 -24.48
CA LYS A 66 46.72 2.61 -24.05
C LYS A 66 46.69 2.11 -22.59
N LYS A 67 45.94 2.77 -21.71
CA LYS A 67 45.78 2.34 -20.29
C LYS A 67 45.17 0.94 -20.20
N ALA A 68 44.15 0.66 -21.01
CA ALA A 68 43.39 -0.59 -20.98
C ALA A 68 44.19 -1.85 -21.33
N GLN A 69 45.42 -1.71 -21.85
CA GLN A 69 46.30 -2.83 -22.20
C GLN A 69 47.34 -3.16 -21.12
N ILE A 70 47.49 -2.28 -20.12
CA ILE A 70 48.53 -2.38 -19.09
C ILE A 70 47.98 -3.09 -17.86
N ASP A 71 48.65 -4.16 -17.43
CA ASP A 71 48.36 -4.84 -16.17
C ASP A 71 49.03 -4.10 -15.01
N VAL A 72 48.24 -3.60 -14.06
CA VAL A 72 48.75 -2.78 -12.95
C VAL A 72 49.77 -3.50 -12.07
N LYS A 73 49.73 -4.84 -12.02
CA LYS A 73 50.70 -5.63 -11.25
C LYS A 73 52.11 -5.58 -11.83
N ASN A 74 52.21 -5.27 -13.13
CA ASN A 74 53.48 -5.24 -13.86
C ASN A 74 54.12 -3.83 -13.87
N LEU A 75 53.42 -2.81 -13.38
CA LEU A 75 53.96 -1.45 -13.31
C LEU A 75 54.97 -1.34 -12.17
N ASN A 76 56.09 -0.67 -12.40
CA ASN A 76 57.09 -0.45 -11.36
C ASN A 76 56.69 0.75 -10.48
N ASP A 77 56.78 0.59 -9.16
CA ASP A 77 56.51 1.67 -8.21
C ASP A 77 57.45 2.86 -8.42
N GLU A 78 58.70 2.64 -8.85
CA GLU A 78 59.63 3.73 -9.16
C GLU A 78 59.29 4.47 -10.45
N GLU A 79 58.72 3.80 -11.45
CA GLU A 79 58.21 4.49 -12.63
C GLU A 79 57.03 5.39 -12.25
N ILE A 80 56.09 4.88 -11.43
CA ILE A 80 54.95 5.66 -10.92
C ILE A 80 55.43 6.87 -10.11
N LYS A 81 56.44 6.68 -9.23
CA LYS A 81 57.05 7.79 -8.48
C LYS A 81 57.74 8.79 -9.40
N ASN A 82 58.44 8.35 -10.45
CA ASN A 82 59.14 9.22 -11.39
C ASN A 82 58.18 10.05 -12.24
N GLU A 83 57.05 9.49 -12.66
CA GLU A 83 55.97 10.24 -13.31
C GLU A 83 55.41 11.34 -12.39
N LEU A 84 55.23 11.04 -11.10
CA LEU A 84 54.79 12.03 -10.12
C LEU A 84 55.85 13.10 -9.81
N LYS A 85 57.14 12.82 -10.04
CA LYS A 85 58.22 13.82 -9.92
C LYS A 85 58.21 14.84 -11.05
N PHE A 86 57.50 14.60 -12.16
CA PHE A 86 57.29 15.61 -13.21
C PHE A 86 56.60 16.88 -12.69
N TYR A 87 55.88 16.78 -11.57
CA TYR A 87 55.22 17.90 -10.89
C TYR A 87 56.07 18.58 -9.83
N ASN A 88 57.34 18.17 -9.67
CA ASN A 88 58.28 18.93 -8.88
C ASN A 88 58.48 20.28 -9.57
N CYS A 89 58.10 21.37 -8.90
CA CYS A 89 58.35 22.72 -9.38
C CYS A 89 59.52 23.33 -8.60
N ALA A 90 59.94 24.54 -8.98
CA ALA A 90 60.99 25.27 -8.28
C ALA A 90 60.69 25.54 -6.78
N THR A 91 59.45 25.29 -6.34
CA THR A 91 58.97 25.59 -4.99
C THR A 91 58.66 24.34 -4.16
N TYR A 92 58.25 23.22 -4.77
CA TYR A 92 57.75 22.05 -4.03
C TYR A 92 58.16 20.71 -4.66
N LEU A 93 58.41 19.71 -3.81
CA LEU A 93 58.67 18.32 -4.20
C LEU A 93 57.52 17.40 -3.81
N VAL A 94 57.18 16.46 -4.69
CA VAL A 94 56.23 15.39 -4.41
C VAL A 94 56.91 14.26 -3.63
N GLU A 95 56.42 13.97 -2.43
CA GLU A 95 56.85 12.84 -1.60
C GLU A 95 55.73 11.79 -1.55
N VAL A 96 55.90 10.71 -2.31
CA VAL A 96 54.96 9.57 -2.35
C VAL A 96 55.05 8.76 -1.06
N LYS A 97 53.92 8.62 -0.37
CA LYS A 97 53.76 7.88 0.88
C LYS A 97 53.45 6.40 0.66
N SER A 98 52.58 6.09 -0.29
CA SER A 98 52.23 4.71 -0.60
C SER A 98 51.62 4.59 -1.98
N ILE A 99 51.85 3.45 -2.63
CA ILE A 99 51.18 3.07 -3.87
C ILE A 99 50.41 1.78 -3.58
N LYS A 100 49.13 1.74 -3.92
CA LYS A 100 48.29 0.54 -3.84
C LYS A 100 47.78 0.22 -5.23
N LYS A 101 48.03 -0.99 -5.70
CA LYS A 101 47.53 -1.52 -6.99
C LYS A 101 46.36 -2.46 -6.72
N ASP A 102 45.34 -2.37 -7.57
CA ASP A 102 44.18 -3.26 -7.58
C ASP A 102 44.06 -3.84 -8.99
N ASP A 103 44.53 -5.08 -9.16
CA ASP A 103 44.53 -5.81 -10.42
C ASP A 103 43.15 -6.32 -10.83
N GLN A 104 42.22 -6.45 -9.87
CA GLN A 104 40.84 -6.85 -10.13
C GLN A 104 40.05 -5.72 -10.77
N GLU A 105 40.19 -4.51 -10.23
CA GLU A 105 39.50 -3.31 -10.70
C GLU A 105 40.31 -2.52 -11.73
N GLY A 106 41.57 -2.88 -11.96
CA GLY A 106 42.47 -2.15 -12.86
C GLY A 106 42.71 -0.72 -12.37
N THR A 107 43.01 -0.56 -11.08
CA THR A 107 43.25 0.75 -10.46
C THR A 107 44.58 0.85 -9.74
N ILE A 108 45.12 2.07 -9.64
CA ILE A 108 46.31 2.40 -8.86
C ILE A 108 45.98 3.60 -7.99
N THR A 109 46.06 3.44 -6.68
CA THR A 109 45.92 4.53 -5.72
C THR A 109 47.29 4.99 -5.25
N VAL A 110 47.59 6.28 -5.36
CA VAL A 110 48.81 6.86 -4.81
C VAL A 110 48.47 7.85 -3.70
N ASN A 111 49.11 7.69 -2.55
CA ASN A 111 49.11 8.67 -1.47
C ASN A 111 50.42 9.44 -1.50
N PHE A 112 50.36 10.77 -1.41
CA PHE A 112 51.55 11.63 -1.39
C PHE A 112 51.34 12.92 -0.60
N VAL A 113 52.43 13.63 -0.31
CA VAL A 113 52.45 14.99 0.24
C VAL A 113 53.36 15.87 -0.61
N LEU A 114 53.11 17.17 -0.64
CA LEU A 114 54.06 18.15 -1.18
C LEU A 114 54.97 18.64 -0.05
N LYS A 115 56.28 18.70 -0.30
CA LYS A 115 57.28 19.23 0.61
C LYS A 115 57.86 20.52 0.04
N ASP A 116 57.77 21.60 0.80
CA ASP A 116 58.55 22.81 0.56
C ASP A 116 59.96 22.58 1.16
N GLU A 117 60.98 22.55 0.31
CA GLU A 117 62.35 22.32 0.77
C GLU A 117 62.96 23.53 1.48
N LYS A 118 62.55 24.75 1.13
CA LYS A 118 63.11 25.98 1.72
C LYS A 118 62.63 26.16 3.16
N ASN A 119 61.36 25.83 3.41
CA ASN A 119 60.73 26.03 4.72
C ASN A 119 60.51 24.74 5.51
N ASN A 120 60.87 23.58 4.94
CA ASN A 120 60.66 22.24 5.51
C ASN A 120 59.22 21.95 5.95
N LEU A 121 58.24 22.49 5.22
CA LEU A 121 56.81 22.28 5.46
C LEU A 121 56.25 21.19 4.56
N LYS A 122 55.25 20.45 5.04
CA LYS A 122 54.55 19.41 4.27
C LYS A 122 53.06 19.71 4.19
N SER A 123 52.48 19.47 3.02
CA SER A 123 51.02 19.50 2.86
C SER A 123 50.34 18.39 3.66
N LYS A 124 49.01 18.47 3.76
CA LYS A 124 48.18 17.31 4.13
C LYS A 124 48.43 16.15 3.15
N SER A 125 48.18 14.92 3.60
CA SER A 125 48.25 13.74 2.73
C SER A 125 47.11 13.76 1.74
N PHE A 126 47.42 13.53 0.48
CA PHE A 126 46.46 13.43 -0.61
C PHE A 126 46.44 12.01 -1.17
N LYS A 127 45.27 11.60 -1.63
CA LYS A 127 45.01 10.30 -2.25
C LYS A 127 44.45 10.52 -3.64
N ILE A 128 45.12 9.99 -4.66
CA ILE A 128 44.62 9.96 -6.04
C ILE A 128 44.45 8.51 -6.49
N THR A 129 43.36 8.21 -7.18
CA THR A 129 43.09 6.88 -7.73
C THR A 129 43.04 6.97 -9.26
N PHE A 130 43.98 6.30 -9.90
CA PHE A 130 44.04 6.12 -11.34
C PHE A 130 43.21 4.90 -11.75
N THR A 131 42.32 5.07 -12.73
CA THR A 131 41.43 4.03 -13.25
C THR A 131 41.66 3.81 -14.75
N GLY A 132 41.09 2.74 -15.31
CA GLY A 132 41.16 2.45 -16.74
C GLY A 132 42.33 1.55 -17.17
N PHE A 133 43.04 0.92 -16.23
CA PHE A 133 44.01 -0.13 -16.54
C PHE A 133 43.33 -1.47 -16.85
N LYS A 134 44.11 -2.44 -17.35
CA LYS A 134 43.60 -3.79 -17.65
C LYS A 134 43.13 -4.48 -16.36
N ALA A 135 41.81 -4.57 -16.19
CA ALA A 135 41.17 -5.26 -15.07
C ALA A 135 41.15 -6.77 -15.31
N ASN A 136 41.73 -7.54 -14.40
CA ASN A 136 41.68 -9.01 -14.43
C ASN A 136 40.46 -9.49 -13.63
N LYS A 137 39.27 -9.15 -14.13
CA LYS A 137 38.00 -9.51 -13.48
C LYS A 137 37.90 -11.02 -13.36
N ILE A 138 38.13 -11.55 -12.16
CA ILE A 138 37.80 -12.93 -11.82
C ILE A 138 36.29 -13.07 -12.01
N ASN A 139 35.87 -13.94 -12.93
CA ASN A 139 34.46 -14.27 -13.09
C ASN A 139 34.05 -15.15 -11.90
N LYS A 140 33.75 -14.49 -10.76
CA LYS A 140 33.31 -15.15 -9.53
C LYS A 140 32.11 -16.06 -9.80
N GLN A 141 31.25 -15.68 -10.74
CA GLN A 141 30.12 -16.48 -11.17
C GLN A 141 30.54 -17.82 -11.79
N GLU A 142 31.56 -17.83 -12.66
CA GLU A 142 32.04 -19.07 -13.28
C GLU A 142 32.65 -20.05 -12.25
N ILE A 143 33.29 -19.53 -11.20
CA ILE A 143 33.81 -20.34 -10.10
C ILE A 143 32.66 -20.91 -9.27
N VAL A 144 31.66 -20.10 -8.94
CA VAL A 144 30.45 -20.54 -8.22
C VAL A 144 29.68 -21.56 -9.05
N ASP A 145 29.58 -21.41 -10.36
CA ASP A 145 28.91 -22.35 -11.26
C ASP A 145 29.65 -23.71 -11.30
N LYS A 146 30.99 -23.70 -11.30
CA LYS A 146 31.80 -24.92 -11.17
C LYS A 146 31.59 -25.59 -9.81
N LEU A 147 31.60 -24.83 -8.71
CA LEU A 147 31.31 -25.35 -7.38
C LEU A 147 29.89 -25.94 -7.28
N ASN A 148 28.89 -25.28 -7.87
CA ASN A 148 27.50 -25.76 -7.96
C ASN A 148 27.35 -27.06 -8.77
N LYS A 149 28.27 -27.32 -9.70
CA LYS A 149 28.34 -28.59 -10.42
C LYS A 149 29.07 -29.66 -9.61
N SER A 150 30.20 -29.32 -8.98
CA SER A 150 30.99 -30.22 -8.14
C SER A 150 30.22 -30.69 -6.90
N VAL A 151 29.44 -29.81 -6.26
CA VAL A 151 28.73 -30.14 -5.00
C VAL A 151 27.73 -31.28 -5.19
N LYS A 152 27.14 -31.42 -6.38
CA LYS A 152 26.23 -32.51 -6.75
C LYS A 152 26.91 -33.87 -6.86
N ASN A 153 28.23 -33.89 -7.04
CA ASN A 153 29.01 -35.12 -7.10
C ASN A 153 29.51 -35.58 -5.73
N VAL A 154 29.34 -34.73 -4.69
CA VAL A 154 29.77 -35.08 -3.34
C VAL A 154 28.92 -36.22 -2.81
N LYS A 155 29.59 -37.28 -2.36
CA LYS A 155 28.98 -38.40 -1.65
C LYS A 155 29.26 -38.28 -0.17
N VAL A 156 28.23 -38.54 0.64
CA VAL A 156 28.34 -38.67 2.09
C VAL A 156 28.17 -40.14 2.43
N GLU A 157 29.07 -40.69 3.25
CA GLU A 157 29.11 -42.10 3.61
C GLU A 157 29.30 -42.28 5.13
N VAL A 158 28.81 -43.41 5.66
CA VAL A 158 28.97 -43.84 7.05
C VAL A 158 29.35 -45.31 7.05
N GLU A 159 30.41 -45.69 7.75
CA GLU A 159 30.83 -47.09 7.86
C GLU A 159 29.77 -47.95 8.56
N LYS A 160 29.50 -49.13 7.98
CA LYS A 160 28.55 -50.13 8.49
C LYS A 160 27.16 -49.56 8.76
N ILE A 161 26.65 -48.74 7.83
CA ILE A 161 25.39 -48.02 7.96
C ILE A 161 24.20 -48.92 8.38
N ALA A 162 24.13 -50.15 7.86
CA ALA A 162 23.07 -51.13 8.16
C ALA A 162 23.06 -51.67 9.60
N GLU A 163 24.14 -51.51 10.35
CA GLU A 163 24.26 -52.00 11.74
C GLU A 163 23.92 -50.91 12.77
N LYS A 164 23.84 -49.64 12.36
CA LYS A 164 23.77 -48.47 13.24
C LYS A 164 22.39 -47.82 13.23
N LEU A 165 21.97 -47.30 14.38
CA LEU A 165 20.82 -46.40 14.48
C LEU A 165 21.24 -44.97 14.07
N THR A 166 20.32 -44.18 13.51
CA THR A 166 20.60 -42.77 13.16
C THR A 166 20.99 -41.93 14.38
N SER A 167 20.45 -42.28 15.57
CA SER A 167 20.76 -41.65 16.85
C SER A 167 22.22 -41.83 17.28
N GLU A 168 22.88 -42.90 16.85
CA GLU A 168 24.26 -43.24 17.22
C GLU A 168 25.31 -42.49 16.39
N ILE A 169 24.92 -41.92 15.24
CA ILE A 169 25.84 -41.25 14.32
C ILE A 169 26.21 -39.87 14.85
N LEU A 170 27.48 -39.52 14.87
CA LEU A 170 27.98 -38.17 15.13
C LEU A 170 28.52 -37.55 13.84
N LEU A 171 28.64 -36.21 13.79
CA LEU A 171 29.09 -35.50 12.59
C LEU A 171 30.49 -35.97 12.14
N LYS A 172 31.36 -36.31 13.09
CA LYS A 172 32.71 -36.84 12.84
C LYS A 172 32.72 -38.23 12.18
N ASP A 173 31.60 -38.93 12.18
CA ASP A 173 31.45 -40.26 11.58
C ASP A 173 31.07 -40.18 10.09
N LEU A 174 30.86 -38.97 9.56
CA LEU A 174 30.57 -38.73 8.15
C LEU A 174 31.85 -38.63 7.32
N PHE A 175 31.89 -39.37 6.23
CA PHE A 175 32.96 -39.30 5.24
C PHE A 175 32.45 -38.63 3.96
N TYR A 176 33.20 -37.65 3.48
CA TYR A 176 32.90 -36.93 2.24
C TYR A 176 33.88 -37.30 1.12
N SER A 177 33.35 -37.60 -0.05
CA SER A 177 34.12 -37.92 -1.27
C SER A 177 33.47 -37.29 -2.51
N GLY A 178 34.13 -37.37 -3.69
CA GLY A 178 33.55 -36.89 -4.95
C GLY A 178 33.82 -35.41 -5.32
N PHE A 179 34.78 -34.76 -4.67
CA PHE A 179 35.20 -33.38 -4.92
C PHE A 179 36.75 -33.25 -4.94
N ASP A 180 37.30 -32.14 -5.47
CA ASP A 180 38.76 -31.94 -5.51
C ASP A 180 39.28 -31.42 -4.17
N LYS A 181 39.74 -32.34 -3.32
CA LYS A 181 40.24 -32.04 -1.97
C LYS A 181 41.44 -31.07 -1.96
N ASN A 182 42.17 -30.89 -3.07
CA ASN A 182 43.29 -29.96 -3.13
C ASN A 182 42.80 -28.51 -3.17
N THR A 183 41.71 -28.24 -3.89
CA THR A 183 41.21 -26.88 -4.13
C THR A 183 39.91 -26.57 -3.40
N GLU A 184 39.21 -27.58 -2.90
CA GLU A 184 37.88 -27.48 -2.32
C GLU A 184 37.81 -28.12 -0.93
N GLU A 185 36.91 -27.62 -0.08
CA GLU A 185 36.55 -28.21 1.20
C GLU A 185 35.04 -28.24 1.40
N VAL A 186 34.54 -29.25 2.12
CA VAL A 186 33.12 -29.35 2.47
C VAL A 186 32.87 -28.56 3.74
N ILE A 187 31.92 -27.63 3.67
CA ILE A 187 31.44 -26.85 4.82
C ILE A 187 30.07 -27.37 5.20
N PHE A 188 30.00 -28.05 6.35
CA PHE A 188 28.76 -28.51 6.95
C PHE A 188 27.88 -27.32 7.33
N LYS A 189 26.59 -27.37 6.98
CA LYS A 189 25.61 -26.33 7.34
C LYS A 189 24.62 -26.87 8.36
N ASN A 190 24.02 -28.03 8.08
CA ASN A 190 23.01 -28.63 8.94
C ASN A 190 22.87 -30.14 8.70
N TRP A 191 22.26 -30.86 9.63
CA TRP A 191 21.69 -32.17 9.38
C TRP A 191 20.40 -32.39 10.15
N ALA A 192 19.52 -33.22 9.59
CA ALA A 192 18.30 -33.69 10.24
C ALA A 192 18.30 -35.22 10.24
N LYS A 193 17.87 -35.81 11.35
CA LYS A 193 17.82 -37.26 11.54
C LYS A 193 16.38 -37.71 11.70
N THR A 194 16.01 -38.78 11.01
CA THR A 194 14.78 -39.53 11.26
C THR A 194 15.15 -40.90 11.81
N ASN A 195 14.18 -41.81 11.99
CA ASN A 195 14.45 -43.17 12.49
C ASN A 195 15.23 -44.05 11.51
N ASN A 196 15.31 -43.68 10.23
CA ASN A 196 15.90 -44.49 9.17
C ASN A 196 16.76 -43.71 8.16
N GLU A 197 16.83 -42.38 8.28
CA GLU A 197 17.57 -41.51 7.37
C GLU A 197 18.31 -40.39 8.10
N ILE A 198 19.41 -39.92 7.48
CA ILE A 198 20.09 -38.69 7.87
C ILE A 198 20.19 -37.80 6.63
N LYS A 199 19.58 -36.61 6.70
CA LYS A 199 19.69 -35.57 5.67
C LYS A 199 20.81 -34.62 6.07
N VAL A 200 21.86 -34.54 5.26
CA VAL A 200 23.05 -33.72 5.52
C VAL A 200 23.10 -32.59 4.49
N THR A 201 23.07 -31.34 4.96
CA THR A 201 23.18 -30.14 4.14
C THR A 201 24.56 -29.52 4.28
N PHE A 202 25.22 -29.27 3.15
CA PHE A 202 26.57 -28.72 3.10
C PHE A 202 26.78 -27.85 1.85
N THR A 203 27.92 -27.18 1.80
CA THR A 203 28.41 -26.43 0.63
C THR A 203 29.84 -26.86 0.32
N LEU A 204 30.30 -26.66 -0.93
CA LEU A 204 31.71 -26.74 -1.28
C LEU A 204 32.31 -25.34 -1.33
N LYS A 205 33.40 -25.15 -0.58
CA LYS A 205 34.14 -23.90 -0.53
C LYS A 205 35.46 -24.03 -1.28
N ASN A 206 35.74 -23.09 -2.18
CA ASN A 206 37.04 -23.01 -2.84
C ASN A 206 38.07 -22.37 -1.89
N LYS A 207 39.17 -23.08 -1.62
CA LYS A 207 40.22 -22.66 -0.68
C LYS A 207 40.98 -21.41 -1.13
N ASN A 208 41.11 -21.20 -2.44
CA ASN A 208 41.90 -20.10 -3.00
C ASN A 208 41.13 -18.78 -3.08
N TYR A 209 39.80 -18.86 -3.25
CA TYR A 209 38.96 -17.68 -3.50
C TYR A 209 37.93 -17.39 -2.41
N ASN A 210 37.79 -18.28 -1.41
CA ASN A 210 36.83 -18.14 -0.31
C ASN A 210 35.38 -17.96 -0.81
N LEU A 211 35.03 -18.65 -1.91
CA LEU A 211 33.69 -18.69 -2.51
C LEU A 211 33.05 -20.05 -2.25
N GLU A 212 31.73 -20.07 -2.02
CA GLU A 212 30.96 -21.28 -1.71
C GLU A 212 29.95 -21.61 -2.82
N SER A 213 29.62 -22.90 -2.98
CA SER A 213 28.46 -23.35 -3.74
C SER A 213 27.16 -22.96 -3.03
N ASN A 214 26.04 -23.11 -3.74
CA ASN A 214 24.73 -23.24 -3.14
C ASN A 214 24.69 -24.45 -2.20
N GLU A 215 23.79 -24.41 -1.22
CA GLU A 215 23.55 -25.53 -0.32
C GLU A 215 23.07 -26.75 -1.10
N PHE A 216 23.63 -27.90 -0.75
CA PHE A 216 23.25 -29.19 -1.30
C PHE A 216 22.92 -30.14 -0.16
N THR A 217 21.82 -30.87 -0.32
CA THR A 217 21.34 -31.83 0.67
C THR A 217 21.52 -33.25 0.15
N TYR A 218 22.29 -34.05 0.88
CA TYR A 218 22.49 -35.47 0.62
C TYR A 218 21.72 -36.30 1.64
N ILE A 219 21.02 -37.34 1.19
CA ILE A 219 20.21 -38.21 2.05
C ILE A 219 20.93 -39.55 2.21
N LEU A 220 21.37 -39.85 3.43
CA LEU A 220 21.86 -41.16 3.83
C LEU A 220 20.68 -42.02 4.27
N THR A 221 20.53 -43.20 3.67
CA THR A 221 19.50 -44.19 4.00
C THR A 221 20.13 -45.54 4.29
N GLY A 222 19.35 -46.51 4.78
CA GLY A 222 19.84 -47.87 5.06
C GLY A 222 20.34 -48.09 6.49
N PHE A 223 19.93 -47.23 7.43
CA PHE A 223 20.19 -47.42 8.86
C PHE A 223 19.34 -48.55 9.46
N LYS A 224 19.81 -49.12 10.58
CA LYS A 224 18.99 -50.01 11.42
C LYS A 224 17.82 -49.22 11.98
N VAL A 225 16.60 -49.74 11.86
CA VAL A 225 15.38 -49.08 12.36
C VAL A 225 15.07 -49.54 13.78
N SER A 226 14.95 -48.60 14.73
CA SER A 226 14.44 -48.89 16.08
C SER A 226 12.92 -48.98 16.05
N LYS A 227 12.35 -50.15 16.35
CA LYS A 227 10.91 -50.29 16.59
C LYS A 227 10.58 -49.89 18.03
N ASN A 228 9.72 -48.88 18.20
CA ASN A 228 9.09 -48.56 19.49
C ASN A 228 7.80 -49.39 19.69
N ILE A 229 7.37 -49.51 20.95
CA ILE A 229 6.38 -50.47 21.44
C ILE A 229 4.95 -50.21 20.93
N SER A 230 4.61 -49.01 20.40
CA SER A 230 3.32 -48.68 19.78
C SER A 230 3.30 -48.77 18.24
N GLY A 231 4.46 -48.90 17.58
CA GLY A 231 4.56 -49.32 16.18
C GLY A 231 4.34 -48.28 15.07
N GLU A 232 4.02 -47.01 15.37
CA GLU A 232 3.69 -45.99 14.35
C GLU A 232 4.81 -44.96 14.14
N THR A 233 5.15 -44.70 12.88
CA THR A 233 6.12 -43.72 12.39
C THR A 233 5.50 -42.35 12.16
N VAL A 234 6.31 -41.30 12.01
CA VAL A 234 5.83 -39.94 11.65
C VAL A 234 5.10 -39.97 10.29
N GLU A 235 5.59 -40.76 9.35
CA GLU A 235 4.96 -40.97 8.05
C GLU A 235 3.56 -41.60 8.18
N GLU A 236 3.38 -42.59 9.06
CA GLU A 236 2.07 -43.19 9.33
C GLU A 236 1.12 -42.22 10.03
N LEU A 237 1.63 -41.41 10.97
CA LEU A 237 0.85 -40.34 11.60
C LEU A 237 0.41 -39.27 10.58
N ASN A 238 1.28 -38.93 9.61
CA ASN A 238 0.93 -38.02 8.51
C ASN A 238 -0.21 -38.58 7.63
N GLU A 239 -0.17 -39.88 7.31
CA GLU A 239 -1.24 -40.52 6.53
C GLU A 239 -2.57 -40.62 7.29
N ILE A 240 -2.52 -40.72 8.62
CA ILE A 240 -3.72 -40.63 9.48
C ILE A 240 -4.23 -39.19 9.49
N ALA A 241 -3.35 -38.21 9.71
CA ALA A 241 -3.71 -36.80 9.80
C ALA A 241 -4.42 -36.29 8.53
N LYS A 242 -3.99 -36.74 7.34
CA LYS A 242 -4.62 -36.40 6.04
C LYS A 242 -6.09 -36.84 5.92
N LYS A 243 -6.53 -37.83 6.70
CA LYS A 243 -7.91 -38.35 6.67
C LYS A 243 -8.86 -37.59 7.59
N ILE A 244 -8.33 -36.78 8.50
CA ILE A 244 -9.09 -36.01 9.47
C ILE A 244 -9.85 -34.91 8.73
N VAL A 245 -11.12 -34.76 9.09
CA VAL A 245 -12.02 -33.77 8.51
C VAL A 245 -12.50 -32.83 9.60
N PHE A 246 -12.46 -31.53 9.31
CA PHE A 246 -13.02 -30.49 10.17
C PHE A 246 -14.30 -29.91 9.58
N ASP A 247 -15.24 -29.52 10.44
CA ASP A 247 -16.44 -28.80 10.04
C ASP A 247 -16.91 -27.82 11.13
N VAL A 248 -17.85 -26.93 10.79
CA VAL A 248 -18.50 -26.00 11.71
C VAL A 248 -20.02 -26.08 11.55
N ASN A 249 -20.74 -26.14 12.67
CA ASN A 249 -22.20 -26.17 12.66
C ASN A 249 -22.79 -24.90 12.05
N ASN A 250 -23.83 -25.06 11.21
CA ASN A 250 -24.53 -23.95 10.58
C ASN A 250 -23.61 -22.98 9.80
N LYS A 251 -22.47 -23.46 9.30
CA LYS A 251 -21.48 -22.66 8.56
C LYS A 251 -22.11 -21.81 7.44
N GLN A 252 -23.13 -22.34 6.76
CA GLN A 252 -23.86 -21.64 5.70
C GLN A 252 -24.55 -20.33 6.15
N ASN A 253 -24.81 -20.18 7.45
CA ASN A 253 -25.53 -19.04 8.03
C ASN A 253 -24.61 -18.08 8.80
N ILE A 254 -23.35 -18.42 9.00
CA ILE A 254 -22.37 -17.63 9.76
C ILE A 254 -21.17 -17.28 8.89
N PHE A 255 -20.50 -16.18 9.22
CA PHE A 255 -19.27 -15.79 8.54
C PHE A 255 -18.08 -16.58 9.09
N SER A 256 -17.06 -16.80 8.25
CA SER A 256 -15.84 -17.52 8.62
C SER A 256 -15.14 -16.91 9.83
N ASN A 257 -15.08 -15.58 9.92
CA ASN A 257 -14.47 -14.85 11.04
C ASN A 257 -15.25 -14.97 12.37
N SER A 258 -16.42 -15.61 12.37
CA SER A 258 -17.13 -15.95 13.61
C SER A 258 -16.56 -17.22 14.27
N VAL A 259 -15.62 -17.91 13.61
CA VAL A 259 -14.86 -19.04 14.15
C VAL A 259 -13.63 -18.49 14.87
N ILE A 260 -13.79 -18.18 16.16
CA ILE A 260 -12.78 -17.54 17.00
C ILE A 260 -12.00 -18.53 17.87
N ASP A 261 -12.52 -19.75 18.03
CA ASP A 261 -11.87 -20.79 18.83
C ASP A 261 -12.04 -22.20 18.24
N TYR A 262 -11.21 -23.13 18.74
CA TYR A 262 -11.19 -24.52 18.30
C TYR A 262 -12.38 -25.35 18.83
N THR A 263 -13.12 -24.87 19.84
CA THR A 263 -14.29 -25.58 20.39
C THR A 263 -15.49 -25.55 19.43
N GLN A 264 -15.50 -24.60 18.50
CA GLN A 264 -16.48 -24.51 17.42
C GLN A 264 -16.26 -25.54 16.30
N LEU A 265 -15.09 -26.22 16.29
CA LEU A 265 -14.76 -27.23 15.30
C LEU A 265 -15.38 -28.58 15.65
N LYS A 266 -16.03 -29.19 14.66
CA LYS A 266 -16.34 -30.62 14.65
C LYS A 266 -15.22 -31.36 13.95
N VAL A 267 -14.78 -32.45 14.55
CA VAL A 267 -13.74 -33.31 14.00
C VAL A 267 -14.32 -34.69 13.70
N ALA A 268 -13.98 -35.23 12.53
CA ALA A 268 -14.30 -36.59 12.15
C ALA A 268 -13.03 -37.34 11.71
N ASN A 269 -13.14 -38.67 11.62
CA ASN A 269 -12.09 -39.58 11.15
C ASN A 269 -10.81 -39.61 12.01
N ILE A 270 -10.95 -39.44 13.33
CA ILE A 270 -9.87 -39.65 14.29
C ILE A 270 -10.28 -40.65 15.37
N ASP A 271 -9.39 -41.59 15.68
CA ASP A 271 -9.52 -42.44 16.87
C ASP A 271 -8.99 -41.68 18.08
N SER A 272 -9.89 -40.97 18.77
CA SER A 272 -9.57 -40.17 19.96
C SER A 272 -9.10 -41.00 21.15
N THR A 273 -9.17 -42.33 21.09
CA THR A 273 -8.60 -43.22 22.12
C THR A 273 -7.11 -43.48 21.90
N LYS A 274 -6.60 -43.18 20.70
CA LYS A 274 -5.21 -43.39 20.27
C LYS A 274 -4.45 -42.09 20.02
N TYR A 275 -5.11 -41.09 19.45
CA TYR A 275 -4.48 -39.87 19.00
C TYR A 275 -5.12 -38.62 19.60
N ASN A 276 -4.30 -37.62 19.86
CA ASN A 276 -4.72 -36.27 20.23
C ASN A 276 -4.46 -35.31 19.07
N ILE A 277 -5.28 -34.25 18.97
CA ILE A 277 -5.09 -33.17 18.01
C ILE A 277 -4.49 -31.96 18.73
N THR A 278 -3.41 -31.43 18.17
CA THR A 278 -2.84 -30.14 18.54
C THR A 278 -3.19 -29.13 17.46
N TYR A 279 -3.85 -28.04 17.82
CA TYR A 279 -4.20 -26.97 16.90
C TYR A 279 -3.14 -25.87 16.92
N ASN A 280 -2.65 -25.47 15.74
CA ASN A 280 -1.58 -24.50 15.61
C ASN A 280 -2.10 -23.09 15.25
N LYS A 281 -3.05 -22.99 14.30
CA LYS A 281 -3.56 -21.71 13.78
C LYS A 281 -4.93 -21.91 13.12
N LEU A 282 -5.81 -20.91 13.28
CA LEU A 282 -6.95 -20.67 12.40
C LEU A 282 -6.66 -19.50 11.47
N GLU A 283 -6.98 -19.66 10.19
CA GLU A 283 -6.92 -18.58 9.20
C GLU A 283 -8.30 -18.43 8.56
N CYS A 284 -8.96 -17.30 8.86
CA CYS A 284 -10.28 -16.99 8.32
C CYS A 284 -10.14 -16.28 6.97
N LEU A 285 -10.77 -16.85 5.95
CA LEU A 285 -10.87 -16.32 4.60
C LEU A 285 -12.32 -15.91 4.30
N PRO A 286 -12.62 -15.11 3.26
CA PRO A 286 -13.98 -14.62 3.01
C PRO A 286 -15.08 -15.69 2.92
N THR A 287 -14.74 -16.92 2.53
CA THR A 287 -15.69 -18.04 2.34
C THR A 287 -15.26 -19.34 3.01
N SER A 288 -14.14 -19.35 3.72
CA SER A 288 -13.56 -20.56 4.30
C SER A 288 -12.74 -20.27 5.56
N VAL A 289 -12.45 -21.33 6.32
CA VAL A 289 -11.51 -21.30 7.45
C VAL A 289 -10.49 -22.39 7.23
N LYS A 290 -9.20 -22.05 7.25
CA LYS A 290 -8.11 -23.03 7.26
C LYS A 290 -7.71 -23.36 8.69
N VAL A 291 -7.70 -24.65 9.01
CA VAL A 291 -7.27 -25.21 10.29
C VAL A 291 -5.89 -25.81 10.10
N HIS A 292 -4.89 -25.23 10.78
CA HIS A 292 -3.54 -25.78 10.86
C HIS A 292 -3.44 -26.66 12.10
N PHE A 293 -3.12 -27.94 11.95
CA PHE A 293 -3.13 -28.91 13.05
C PHE A 293 -2.04 -29.99 12.90
N GLN A 294 -1.74 -30.66 14.01
CA GLN A 294 -0.92 -31.87 14.09
C GLN A 294 -1.66 -32.91 14.93
N ILE A 295 -1.30 -34.18 14.76
CA ILE A 295 -1.72 -35.24 15.69
C ILE A 295 -0.53 -35.85 16.41
N ASN A 296 -0.77 -36.34 17.62
CA ASN A 296 0.22 -37.11 18.36
C ASN A 296 -0.38 -38.39 18.95
N ASN A 297 0.45 -39.43 19.02
CA ASN A 297 0.11 -40.68 19.70
C ASN A 297 0.34 -40.56 21.23
N LYS A 298 0.07 -41.65 21.96
CA LYS A 298 0.25 -41.73 23.43
C LYS A 298 1.71 -41.56 23.90
N ASP A 299 2.67 -41.76 23.00
CA ASP A 299 4.10 -41.63 23.26
C ASP A 299 4.63 -40.24 22.87
N ASN A 300 3.75 -39.27 22.58
CA ASN A 300 4.07 -37.90 22.19
C ASN A 300 4.93 -37.78 20.91
N THR A 301 4.81 -38.74 19.97
CA THR A 301 5.33 -38.56 18.61
C THR A 301 4.32 -37.76 17.80
N PHE A 302 4.77 -36.71 17.11
CA PHE A 302 3.92 -35.79 16.36
C PHE A 302 4.00 -36.02 14.85
N SER A 303 2.89 -35.81 14.15
CA SER A 303 2.85 -35.64 12.69
C SER A 303 3.45 -34.29 12.27
N ASP A 304 3.72 -34.10 10.98
CA ASP A 304 3.92 -32.78 10.40
C ASP A 304 2.62 -31.94 10.45
N ILE A 305 2.76 -30.61 10.41
CA ILE A 305 1.60 -29.69 10.36
C ILE A 305 0.82 -29.93 9.08
N GLN A 306 -0.46 -30.26 9.23
CA GLN A 306 -1.45 -30.38 8.16
C GLN A 306 -2.34 -29.15 8.11
N VAL A 307 -2.94 -28.89 6.95
CA VAL A 307 -3.90 -27.81 6.73
C VAL A 307 -5.18 -28.39 6.15
N PHE A 308 -6.30 -28.15 6.80
CA PHE A 308 -7.63 -28.50 6.31
C PHE A 308 -8.46 -27.23 6.06
N GLU A 309 -9.09 -27.11 4.90
CA GLU A 309 -9.94 -25.97 4.57
C GLU A 309 -11.41 -26.31 4.70
N ILE A 310 -12.09 -25.65 5.64
CA ILE A 310 -13.54 -25.74 5.81
C ILE A 310 -14.17 -24.71 4.88
N THR A 311 -14.91 -25.16 3.87
CA THR A 311 -15.62 -24.30 2.91
C THR A 311 -17.13 -24.27 3.17
N GLY A 312 -17.85 -23.33 2.55
CA GLY A 312 -19.32 -23.27 2.61
C GLY A 312 -19.85 -22.36 3.71
N PHE A 313 -19.04 -21.39 4.13
CA PHE A 313 -19.49 -20.31 5.01
C PHE A 313 -20.40 -19.33 4.27
N LYS A 314 -21.14 -18.50 5.03
CA LYS A 314 -21.85 -17.35 4.48
C LYS A 314 -20.87 -16.45 3.73
N VAL A 315 -21.16 -16.15 2.46
CA VAL A 315 -20.29 -15.38 1.59
C VAL A 315 -20.18 -13.95 2.12
N ALA A 316 -18.95 -13.51 2.42
CA ALA A 316 -18.67 -12.11 2.70
C ALA A 316 -19.03 -11.27 1.47
N LYS A 317 -19.78 -10.18 1.68
CA LYS A 317 -19.91 -9.18 0.63
C LYS A 317 -18.53 -8.61 0.33
N SER A 318 -18.17 -8.52 -0.95
CA SER A 318 -16.96 -7.82 -1.39
C SER A 318 -17.16 -6.31 -1.54
N LYS A 319 -18.39 -5.82 -1.35
CA LYS A 319 -18.73 -4.41 -1.50
C LYS A 319 -19.94 -3.99 -0.66
N ILE A 320 -19.98 -2.72 -0.31
CA ILE A 320 -21.17 -2.05 0.22
C ILE A 320 -21.63 -0.97 -0.75
N ARG A 321 -22.94 -0.74 -0.84
CA ARG A 321 -23.48 0.37 -1.62
C ARG A 321 -23.83 1.55 -0.72
N ILE A 322 -23.19 2.68 -0.99
CA ILE A 322 -23.33 3.93 -0.24
C ILE A 322 -24.10 4.92 -1.11
N GLY A 323 -25.04 5.67 -0.53
CA GLY A 323 -25.75 6.72 -1.25
C GLY A 323 -26.10 7.92 -0.38
N MET A 324 -26.59 8.96 -1.04
CA MET A 324 -27.16 10.15 -0.42
C MET A 324 -28.35 10.62 -1.26
N TRP A 325 -29.35 11.19 -0.60
CA TRP A 325 -30.48 11.79 -1.30
C TRP A 325 -30.97 13.07 -0.63
N ASN A 326 -31.00 14.18 -1.38
CA ASN A 326 -31.92 15.28 -1.07
C ASN A 326 -33.35 14.78 -1.32
N ILE A 327 -34.12 14.62 -0.24
CA ILE A 327 -35.46 14.01 -0.27
C ILE A 327 -36.60 15.04 -0.29
N LEU A 328 -36.30 16.31 -0.56
CA LEU A 328 -37.23 17.44 -0.61
C LEU A 328 -38.21 17.48 0.57
N ASN A 329 -37.86 18.19 1.62
CA ASN A 329 -38.74 18.47 2.76
C ASN A 329 -39.44 17.23 3.37
N LEU A 330 -38.68 16.32 3.99
CA LEU A 330 -39.27 15.24 4.78
C LEU A 330 -39.67 15.75 6.17
N TYR A 331 -40.98 15.83 6.40
CA TYR A 331 -41.60 16.10 7.69
C TYR A 331 -42.10 14.84 8.38
N GLU A 332 -42.33 14.91 9.68
CA GLU A 332 -42.94 13.84 10.46
C GLU A 332 -44.34 13.50 9.95
N THR A 333 -45.07 14.51 9.51
CA THR A 333 -46.41 14.45 8.91
C THR A 333 -46.40 14.20 7.41
N SER A 334 -45.26 13.85 6.82
CA SER A 334 -45.21 13.55 5.38
C SER A 334 -46.17 12.41 5.05
N GLU A 335 -46.91 12.60 3.96
CA GLU A 335 -47.92 11.67 3.48
C GLU A 335 -47.34 10.31 3.14
N GLU A 336 -48.18 9.28 3.19
CA GLU A 336 -47.76 7.90 2.96
C GLU A 336 -47.15 7.69 1.56
N TYR A 337 -47.69 8.33 0.52
CA TYR A 337 -47.12 8.23 -0.83
C TYR A 337 -45.67 8.69 -0.90
N LYS A 338 -45.27 9.71 -0.12
CA LYS A 338 -43.88 10.18 -0.12
C LYS A 338 -42.96 9.14 0.48
N LYS A 339 -43.37 8.54 1.60
CA LYS A 339 -42.62 7.46 2.24
C LYS A 339 -42.56 6.22 1.33
N TYR A 340 -43.65 5.88 0.65
CA TYR A 340 -43.69 4.79 -0.34
C TYR A 340 -42.71 5.01 -1.49
N GLY A 341 -42.74 6.18 -2.12
CA GLY A 341 -41.86 6.49 -3.25
C GLY A 341 -40.38 6.48 -2.86
N LEU A 342 -40.04 7.11 -1.74
CA LEU A 342 -38.67 7.10 -1.22
C LEU A 342 -38.21 5.67 -0.87
N ALA A 343 -39.04 4.89 -0.16
CA ALA A 343 -38.70 3.52 0.24
C ALA A 343 -38.54 2.58 -0.97
N SER A 344 -39.37 2.74 -2.00
CA SER A 344 -39.30 1.95 -3.23
C SER A 344 -37.97 2.15 -3.96
N VAL A 345 -37.51 3.40 -4.07
CA VAL A 345 -36.22 3.72 -4.70
C VAL A 345 -35.04 3.19 -3.86
N ILE A 346 -35.07 3.37 -2.54
CA ILE A 346 -34.01 2.85 -1.64
C ILE A 346 -33.93 1.32 -1.71
N GLU A 347 -35.08 0.63 -1.72
CA GLU A 347 -35.13 -0.83 -1.86
C GLU A 347 -34.56 -1.27 -3.22
N HIS A 348 -35.02 -0.64 -4.31
CA HIS A 348 -34.57 -0.96 -5.67
C HIS A 348 -33.06 -0.80 -5.84
N LEU A 349 -32.49 0.29 -5.32
CA LEU A 349 -31.05 0.54 -5.39
C LEU A 349 -30.24 -0.42 -4.51
N ASN A 350 -30.89 -1.15 -3.60
CA ASN A 350 -30.28 -2.06 -2.63
C ASN A 350 -29.15 -1.39 -1.82
N LEU A 351 -29.38 -0.15 -1.40
CA LEU A 351 -28.42 0.62 -0.61
C LEU A 351 -28.12 -0.10 0.71
N ASP A 352 -26.88 -0.06 1.17
CA ASP A 352 -26.48 -0.57 2.48
C ASP A 352 -26.42 0.56 3.53
N VAL A 353 -26.11 1.78 3.10
CA VAL A 353 -26.24 3.03 3.87
C VAL A 353 -26.69 4.16 2.96
N ILE A 354 -27.57 5.02 3.45
CA ILE A 354 -28.01 6.22 2.76
C ILE A 354 -28.02 7.44 3.70
N GLY A 355 -27.39 8.52 3.27
CA GLY A 355 -27.56 9.84 3.86
C GLY A 355 -28.80 10.57 3.34
N LEU A 356 -29.53 11.25 4.22
CA LEU A 356 -30.75 11.98 3.92
C LEU A 356 -30.56 13.43 4.32
N ILE A 357 -30.69 14.34 3.35
CA ILE A 357 -30.69 15.79 3.55
C ILE A 357 -32.04 16.38 3.15
N GLU A 358 -32.36 17.61 3.56
CA GLU A 358 -33.73 18.14 3.59
C GLU A 358 -34.72 17.38 4.49
N ASN A 359 -34.20 16.56 5.41
CA ASN A 359 -34.96 16.03 6.53
C ASN A 359 -35.13 17.10 7.61
N LYS A 360 -36.35 17.30 8.12
CA LYS A 360 -36.65 18.47 8.98
C LYS A 360 -36.43 18.23 10.46
N THR A 361 -36.64 17.01 10.94
CA THR A 361 -36.43 16.67 12.36
C THR A 361 -35.92 15.24 12.53
N LYS A 362 -35.36 14.95 13.69
CA LYS A 362 -35.01 13.55 14.04
C LYS A 362 -36.23 12.62 13.98
N ALA A 363 -37.40 13.12 14.38
CA ALA A 363 -38.66 12.37 14.35
C ALA A 363 -39.12 12.04 12.92
N SER A 364 -38.88 12.94 11.94
CA SER A 364 -39.22 12.65 10.55
C SER A 364 -38.36 11.53 9.97
N ALA A 365 -37.05 11.52 10.23
CA ALA A 365 -36.17 10.43 9.83
C ALA A 365 -36.52 9.12 10.55
N GLN A 366 -36.86 9.17 11.84
CA GLN A 366 -37.29 8.00 12.62
C GLN A 366 -38.53 7.34 12.04
N LYS A 367 -39.60 8.11 11.79
CA LYS A 367 -40.83 7.57 11.18
C LYS A 367 -40.59 7.02 9.78
N PHE A 368 -39.69 7.62 9.01
CA PHE A 368 -39.35 7.09 7.70
C PHE A 368 -38.53 5.78 7.79
N CYS A 369 -37.57 5.68 8.71
CA CYS A 369 -36.83 4.44 8.95
C CYS A 369 -37.76 3.29 9.39
N GLU A 370 -38.72 3.57 10.28
CA GLU A 370 -39.76 2.61 10.67
C GLU A 370 -40.64 2.18 9.50
N TYR A 371 -41.02 3.13 8.65
CA TYR A 371 -41.76 2.83 7.42
C TYR A 371 -40.93 1.94 6.49
N LEU A 372 -39.65 2.25 6.28
CA LEU A 372 -38.74 1.48 5.43
C LEU A 372 -38.57 0.03 5.92
N LYS A 373 -38.47 -0.19 7.24
CA LYS A 373 -38.45 -1.53 7.86
C LYS A 373 -39.70 -2.32 7.50
N LYS A 374 -40.88 -1.71 7.68
CA LYS A 374 -42.16 -2.33 7.38
C LYS A 374 -42.29 -2.63 5.87
N PHE A 375 -41.94 -1.66 5.04
CA PHE A 375 -42.04 -1.73 3.58
C PHE A 375 -41.16 -2.86 3.01
N THR A 376 -39.91 -2.94 3.45
CA THR A 376 -38.94 -3.95 2.96
C THR A 376 -39.05 -5.30 3.67
N GLY A 377 -39.83 -5.40 4.76
CA GLY A 377 -39.81 -6.56 5.66
C GLY A 377 -38.46 -6.78 6.35
N ASN A 378 -37.53 -5.82 6.27
CA ASN A 378 -36.17 -5.93 6.79
C ASN A 378 -36.01 -5.10 8.07
N ASN A 379 -35.95 -5.78 9.21
CA ASN A 379 -35.76 -5.15 10.53
C ASN A 379 -34.32 -4.69 10.81
N ASN A 380 -33.38 -4.89 9.88
CA ASN A 380 -31.97 -4.51 10.06
C ASN A 380 -31.68 -3.04 9.77
N TRP A 381 -32.62 -2.28 9.22
CA TRP A 381 -32.41 -0.84 9.06
C TRP A 381 -32.26 -0.17 10.44
N GLU A 382 -31.33 0.76 10.58
CA GLU A 382 -31.17 1.60 11.76
C GLU A 382 -30.96 3.05 11.36
N LEU A 383 -31.23 3.95 12.29
CA LEU A 383 -31.14 5.39 12.11
C LEU A 383 -30.07 5.94 13.03
N ILE A 384 -29.22 6.81 12.48
CA ILE A 384 -28.54 7.85 13.25
C ILE A 384 -28.87 9.19 12.61
N ALA A 385 -29.32 10.14 13.42
CA ALA A 385 -29.72 11.46 12.95
C ALA A 385 -29.09 12.50 13.85
N SER A 386 -28.77 13.64 13.26
CA SER A 386 -28.42 14.82 14.04
C SER A 386 -29.60 15.28 14.90
N ASP A 387 -29.37 16.30 15.70
CA ASP A 387 -30.41 16.99 16.45
C ASP A 387 -30.19 18.50 16.36
N ASN A 388 -30.98 19.28 17.10
CA ASN A 388 -30.90 20.73 17.09
C ASN A 388 -29.56 21.32 17.61
N THR A 389 -28.63 20.48 18.09
CA THR A 389 -27.29 20.93 18.45
C THR A 389 -26.42 21.17 17.23
N ILE A 390 -26.69 20.53 16.07
CA ILE A 390 -26.07 20.88 14.80
C ILE A 390 -26.75 22.14 14.26
N HIS A 391 -26.12 23.29 14.47
CA HIS A 391 -26.62 24.54 13.91
C HIS A 391 -25.47 25.49 13.67
N ASN A 392 -25.61 26.33 12.64
CA ASN A 392 -24.75 27.47 12.50
C ASN A 392 -25.09 28.45 13.65
N PRO A 393 -24.16 28.75 14.59
CA PRO A 393 -24.44 29.64 15.71
C PRO A 393 -24.77 31.08 15.26
N LYS A 394 -24.47 31.41 14.00
CA LYS A 394 -24.82 32.70 13.38
C LYS A 394 -26.27 32.76 12.90
N LEU A 395 -26.97 31.63 12.82
CA LEU A 395 -28.39 31.58 12.51
C LEU A 395 -29.23 31.61 13.79
N ALA A 396 -30.38 32.30 13.73
CA ALA A 396 -31.35 32.24 14.80
C ALA A 396 -31.81 30.78 15.03
N PRO A 397 -32.01 30.32 16.28
CA PRO A 397 -32.48 28.96 16.56
C PRO A 397 -33.80 28.57 15.87
N THR A 398 -34.59 29.56 15.45
CA THR A 398 -35.86 29.39 14.73
C THR A 398 -35.74 29.49 13.21
N SER A 399 -34.52 29.54 12.66
CA SER A 399 -34.29 29.64 11.22
C SER A 399 -34.93 28.45 10.50
N LYS A 400 -35.61 28.73 9.39
CA LYS A 400 -36.17 27.70 8.49
C LYS A 400 -35.09 26.99 7.68
N GLN A 401 -33.85 27.46 7.74
CA GLN A 401 -32.69 26.82 7.12
C GLN A 401 -32.17 25.65 7.96
N HIS A 402 -32.60 25.51 9.22
CA HIS A 402 -32.22 24.36 10.03
C HIS A 402 -32.80 23.08 9.44
N GLU A 403 -31.91 22.13 9.19
CA GLU A 403 -32.21 20.78 8.74
C GLU A 403 -31.59 19.78 9.70
N CYS A 404 -32.11 18.57 9.68
CA CYS A 404 -31.65 17.46 10.50
C CYS A 404 -31.14 16.36 9.56
N PRO A 405 -29.91 16.47 9.03
CA PRO A 405 -29.31 15.39 8.26
C PRO A 405 -29.33 14.08 9.04
N ALA A 406 -29.47 12.96 8.33
CA ALA A 406 -29.56 11.65 8.94
C ALA A 406 -28.98 10.55 8.04
N PHE A 407 -28.54 9.46 8.64
CA PHE A 407 -28.17 8.23 7.95
C PHE A 407 -29.12 7.10 8.33
N ILE A 408 -29.57 6.36 7.31
CA ILE A 408 -30.24 5.08 7.47
C ILE A 408 -29.33 3.99 6.93
N TYR A 409 -29.04 2.96 7.71
CA TYR A 409 -28.07 1.92 7.37
C TYR A 409 -28.53 0.53 7.79
N LYS A 410 -27.99 -0.52 7.15
CA LYS A 410 -28.26 -1.92 7.50
C LYS A 410 -27.30 -2.39 8.60
N LYS A 411 -27.80 -2.54 9.82
CA LYS A 411 -27.00 -2.90 11.01
C LYS A 411 -26.35 -4.28 10.97
N ASP A 412 -26.81 -5.16 10.08
CA ASP A 412 -26.20 -6.47 9.85
C ASP A 412 -24.99 -6.40 8.91
N LYS A 413 -24.70 -5.22 8.36
CA LYS A 413 -23.61 -4.97 7.40
C LYS A 413 -22.68 -3.84 7.82
N ILE A 414 -23.18 -2.88 8.59
CA ILE A 414 -22.45 -1.68 8.97
C ILE A 414 -22.75 -1.41 10.44
N ALA A 415 -21.71 -1.09 11.21
CA ALA A 415 -21.80 -0.56 12.55
C ALA A 415 -21.26 0.88 12.59
N ILE A 416 -21.64 1.62 13.63
CA ILE A 416 -21.09 2.95 13.90
C ILE A 416 -19.89 2.81 14.83
N GLU A 417 -18.79 3.43 14.46
CA GLU A 417 -17.65 3.67 15.34
C GLU A 417 -17.74 5.08 15.92
N LYS A 418 -17.23 5.24 17.14
CA LYS A 418 -17.20 6.55 17.78
C LYS A 418 -16.00 7.33 17.28
N PHE A 419 -16.19 8.64 17.09
CA PHE A 419 -15.09 9.58 16.93
C PHE A 419 -14.22 9.63 18.20
N ILE A 420 -13.03 10.24 18.13
CA ILE A 420 -12.06 10.35 19.23
C ILE A 420 -12.70 10.94 20.50
N ASN A 421 -13.65 11.85 20.34
CA ASN A 421 -14.40 12.47 21.45
C ASN A 421 -15.54 11.60 22.03
N GLY A 422 -15.67 10.34 21.57
CA GLY A 422 -16.65 9.37 22.04
C GLY A 422 -18.07 9.52 21.49
N LYS A 423 -18.31 10.48 20.58
CA LYS A 423 -19.61 10.66 19.93
C LYS A 423 -19.78 9.73 18.72
N GLU A 424 -21.02 9.33 18.46
CA GLU A 424 -21.39 8.47 17.31
C GLU A 424 -21.60 9.26 16.01
N TRP A 425 -21.77 10.58 16.12
CA TRP A 425 -21.87 11.50 14.99
C TRP A 425 -21.28 12.86 15.40
N LEU A 426 -20.81 13.63 14.42
CA LEU A 426 -20.39 15.01 14.60
C LEU A 426 -21.05 15.93 13.58
N GLY A 427 -21.29 17.15 14.02
CA GLY A 427 -21.60 18.26 13.14
C GLY A 427 -20.40 19.18 13.03
N TYR A 428 -20.06 19.61 11.83
CA TYR A 428 -18.99 20.58 11.64
C TYR A 428 -19.32 21.90 12.35
N ASP A 429 -18.35 22.45 13.07
CA ASP A 429 -18.57 23.61 13.95
C ASP A 429 -18.17 24.94 13.32
N ASN A 430 -17.77 24.95 12.04
CA ASN A 430 -17.23 26.11 11.32
C ASN A 430 -15.90 26.65 11.87
N SER A 431 -15.20 25.94 12.76
CA SER A 431 -13.97 26.42 13.39
C SER A 431 -12.80 26.63 12.43
N THR A 432 -12.76 25.88 11.33
CA THR A 432 -11.72 25.97 10.28
C THR A 432 -12.20 26.70 9.02
N PHE A 433 -13.41 27.28 9.03
CA PHE A 433 -13.99 27.92 7.86
C PHE A 433 -13.27 29.23 7.54
N VAL A 434 -12.90 29.43 6.27
CA VAL A 434 -12.30 30.67 5.77
C VAL A 434 -13.21 31.32 4.74
N VAL A 435 -13.48 32.60 4.90
CA VAL A 435 -14.28 33.36 3.94
C VAL A 435 -13.42 33.66 2.72
N ASN A 436 -13.92 33.30 1.53
CA ASN A 436 -13.21 33.49 0.25
C ASN A 436 -13.96 34.47 -0.68
N GLU A 437 -15.25 34.71 -0.46
CA GLU A 437 -16.04 35.76 -1.10
C GLU A 437 -16.02 37.07 -0.28
N GLU A 438 -16.26 38.22 -0.92
CA GLU A 438 -16.09 39.55 -0.30
C GLU A 438 -17.10 39.90 0.82
N ASN A 439 -17.97 38.97 1.23
CA ASN A 439 -19.05 39.24 2.17
C ASN A 439 -18.73 38.72 3.58
N ASN A 440 -18.58 39.65 4.54
CA ASN A 440 -18.06 39.35 5.86
C ASN A 440 -19.09 38.60 6.74
N ASN A 441 -18.70 37.37 7.14
CA ASN A 441 -19.28 36.49 8.17
C ASN A 441 -20.05 35.24 7.68
N LEU A 442 -19.56 34.57 6.65
CA LEU A 442 -20.10 33.29 6.15
C LEU A 442 -19.58 32.08 6.97
N GLY A 443 -20.17 30.93 6.69
CA GLY A 443 -19.98 29.61 7.31
C GLY A 443 -21.11 28.69 6.82
N TYR A 444 -20.95 27.38 6.89
CA TYR A 444 -22.00 26.43 6.49
C TYR A 444 -23.31 26.75 7.20
N VAL A 445 -24.34 27.18 6.45
CA VAL A 445 -25.66 27.56 7.01
C VAL A 445 -26.37 26.35 7.59
N ARG A 446 -26.19 25.20 6.93
CA ARG A 446 -26.56 23.87 7.39
C ARG A 446 -25.25 23.15 7.66
N PRO A 447 -24.83 22.98 8.92
CA PRO A 447 -23.53 22.37 9.15
C PRO A 447 -23.53 20.89 8.73
N PRO A 448 -22.51 20.43 7.98
CA PRO A 448 -22.36 19.04 7.58
C PRO A 448 -22.38 18.06 8.75
N MET A 449 -23.03 16.91 8.57
CA MET A 449 -23.04 15.81 9.53
C MET A 449 -22.14 14.68 9.06
N GLY A 450 -21.26 14.19 9.92
CA GLY A 450 -20.42 13.03 9.67
C GLY A 450 -20.62 11.90 10.67
N VAL A 451 -20.50 10.66 10.18
CA VAL A 451 -20.54 9.43 10.97
C VAL A 451 -19.36 8.55 10.55
N LYS A 452 -18.60 8.03 11.51
CA LYS A 452 -17.59 7.00 11.27
C LYS A 452 -18.30 5.64 11.25
N PHE A 453 -18.28 4.98 10.11
CA PHE A 453 -18.85 3.66 9.92
C PHE A 453 -17.76 2.60 9.86
N LYS A 454 -18.13 1.36 10.18
CA LYS A 454 -17.32 0.18 9.99
C LYS A 454 -18.14 -0.93 9.37
N THR A 455 -17.59 -1.58 8.34
CA THR A 455 -18.23 -2.75 7.75
C THR A 455 -18.15 -3.96 8.68
N LEU A 456 -19.22 -4.74 8.68
CA LEU A 456 -19.34 -5.98 9.43
C LEU A 456 -19.16 -7.19 8.51
N GLY A 457 -18.61 -8.25 9.08
CA GLY A 457 -18.28 -9.48 8.35
C GLY A 457 -16.76 -9.70 8.27
N PRO A 458 -16.31 -10.63 7.40
CA PRO A 458 -14.91 -11.03 7.29
C PRO A 458 -13.96 -9.95 6.78
N ILE A 459 -14.47 -9.00 6.01
CA ILE A 459 -13.70 -7.86 5.53
C ILE A 459 -14.23 -6.63 6.26
N GLN A 460 -13.38 -6.06 7.11
CA GLN A 460 -13.69 -4.88 7.91
C GLN A 460 -12.90 -3.71 7.38
N ASN A 461 -13.60 -2.65 7.00
CA ASN A 461 -13.07 -1.35 6.61
C ASN A 461 -13.82 -0.32 7.44
N ASN A 462 -13.14 0.74 7.88
CA ASN A 462 -13.81 1.91 8.43
C ASN A 462 -13.79 3.05 7.40
N PHE A 463 -14.71 3.98 7.56
CA PHE A 463 -14.76 5.18 6.73
C PHE A 463 -15.60 6.25 7.42
N THR A 464 -15.20 7.50 7.28
CA THR A 464 -15.99 8.65 7.71
C THR A 464 -16.87 9.12 6.56
N PHE A 465 -18.18 9.01 6.74
CA PHE A 465 -19.17 9.44 5.76
C PHE A 465 -19.82 10.75 6.21
N VAL A 466 -19.56 11.82 5.46
CA VAL A 466 -20.05 13.18 5.69
C VAL A 466 -21.11 13.53 4.65
N ILE A 467 -22.24 14.07 5.10
CA ILE A 467 -23.31 14.57 4.24
C ILE A 467 -23.65 16.03 4.53
N ASP A 468 -24.04 16.75 3.48
CA ASP A 468 -24.48 18.13 3.63
C ASP A 468 -25.45 18.60 2.55
N HIS A 469 -26.18 19.67 2.85
CA HIS A 469 -26.99 20.44 1.93
C HIS A 469 -26.52 21.90 1.96
N LEU A 470 -25.74 22.28 0.96
CA LEU A 470 -25.23 23.64 0.86
C LEU A 470 -26.36 24.64 0.64
N ASP A 471 -26.06 25.92 0.76
CA ASP A 471 -27.04 26.97 0.55
C ASP A 471 -27.71 26.88 -0.82
N SER A 472 -28.96 27.33 -0.88
CA SER A 472 -29.81 27.17 -2.05
C SER A 472 -29.23 27.91 -3.26
N PRO A 473 -29.46 27.43 -4.50
CA PRO A 473 -28.76 27.97 -5.65
C PRO A 473 -29.32 29.35 -6.02
N GLY A 474 -28.45 30.36 -6.15
CA GLY A 474 -28.90 31.65 -6.68
C GLY A 474 -28.03 32.87 -6.41
N ALA A 475 -27.71 33.59 -7.48
CA ALA A 475 -27.33 34.99 -7.42
C ALA A 475 -28.62 35.84 -7.45
N ALA A 476 -28.97 36.50 -6.34
CA ALA A 476 -29.98 37.58 -6.25
C ALA A 476 -31.45 37.22 -5.89
N LYS A 477 -31.71 36.35 -4.91
CA LYS A 477 -32.93 36.53 -4.09
C LYS A 477 -32.66 37.65 -3.09
N SER A 478 -33.62 38.57 -2.92
CA SER A 478 -33.50 39.84 -2.18
C SER A 478 -32.56 39.79 -0.97
N GLY A 479 -31.33 40.31 -1.13
CA GLY A 479 -30.32 40.40 -0.07
C GLY A 479 -29.10 39.47 -0.19
N GLU A 480 -29.15 38.45 -1.07
CA GLU A 480 -28.02 37.53 -1.29
C GLU A 480 -27.00 38.11 -2.28
N SER A 481 -25.72 37.99 -1.93
CA SER A 481 -24.61 38.43 -2.78
C SER A 481 -24.31 37.40 -3.86
N LYS A 482 -23.99 37.89 -5.07
CA LYS A 482 -23.51 37.04 -6.15
C LYS A 482 -22.06 36.64 -5.87
N SER A 483 -21.68 35.43 -6.24
CA SER A 483 -20.27 35.05 -6.24
C SER A 483 -19.49 35.96 -7.20
N SER A 484 -18.36 36.46 -6.73
CA SER A 484 -17.39 37.23 -7.54
C SER A 484 -16.54 36.29 -8.42
N LEU A 485 -16.42 35.03 -8.02
CA LEU A 485 -15.54 34.03 -8.65
C LEU A 485 -16.28 33.08 -9.61
N LEU A 486 -17.59 32.88 -9.42
CA LEU A 486 -18.37 31.87 -10.11
C LEU A 486 -19.54 32.48 -10.89
N SER A 487 -19.70 32.03 -12.14
CA SER A 487 -20.77 32.51 -13.01
C SER A 487 -22.13 32.02 -12.54
N LYS A 488 -23.09 32.95 -12.36
CA LYS A 488 -24.49 32.70 -12.00
C LYS A 488 -24.67 31.92 -10.68
N GLN A 489 -23.68 31.93 -9.80
CA GLN A 489 -23.71 31.32 -8.48
C GLN A 489 -23.92 32.40 -7.40
N GLY A 490 -24.57 32.07 -6.29
CA GLY A 490 -24.54 32.86 -5.07
C GLY A 490 -23.19 32.72 -4.35
N ALA A 491 -22.86 33.70 -3.51
CA ALA A 491 -21.61 33.72 -2.77
C ALA A 491 -21.58 32.71 -1.61
N GLN A 492 -22.73 32.43 -0.98
CA GLN A 492 -22.80 31.54 0.18
C GLN A 492 -22.48 30.10 -0.21
N GLU A 493 -23.17 29.54 -1.21
CA GLU A 493 -22.92 28.16 -1.64
C GLU A 493 -21.55 28.01 -2.31
N ALA A 494 -21.02 29.09 -2.91
CA ALA A 494 -19.65 29.13 -3.43
C ALA A 494 -18.60 29.01 -2.32
N ASP A 495 -18.75 29.77 -1.23
CA ASP A 495 -17.83 29.73 -0.09
C ASP A 495 -17.92 28.41 0.68
N GLU A 496 -19.11 27.85 0.83
CA GLU A 496 -19.29 26.51 1.40
C GLU A 496 -18.61 25.42 0.54
N ALA A 497 -18.69 25.51 -0.79
CA ALA A 497 -17.98 24.59 -1.67
C ALA A 497 -16.45 24.75 -1.58
N TYR A 498 -15.97 26.00 -1.50
CA TYR A 498 -14.54 26.31 -1.35
C TYR A 498 -13.96 25.70 -0.07
N ASN A 499 -14.73 25.73 1.02
CA ASN A 499 -14.33 25.21 2.33
C ASN A 499 -14.43 23.70 2.49
N LEU A 500 -14.81 22.96 1.44
CA LEU A 500 -14.96 21.50 1.55
C LEU A 500 -13.66 20.83 2.01
N LYS A 501 -12.48 21.35 1.64
CA LYS A 501 -11.21 20.83 2.16
C LYS A 501 -11.07 21.03 3.67
N ASN A 502 -11.31 22.24 4.16
CA ASN A 502 -11.23 22.57 5.59
C ASN A 502 -12.22 21.77 6.43
N LEU A 503 -13.42 21.51 5.87
CA LEU A 503 -14.42 20.64 6.45
C LEU A 503 -13.90 19.21 6.60
N MET A 504 -13.38 18.63 5.52
CA MET A 504 -12.97 17.22 5.53
C MET A 504 -11.71 17.01 6.38
N ASP A 505 -10.76 17.96 6.38
CA ASP A 505 -9.60 17.95 7.28
C ASP A 505 -10.00 18.06 8.75
N TRP A 506 -11.08 18.77 9.05
CA TRP A 506 -11.61 18.82 10.41
C TRP A 506 -12.16 17.45 10.83
N PHE A 507 -12.88 16.74 9.97
CA PHE A 507 -13.35 15.38 10.28
C PHE A 507 -12.20 14.38 10.44
N ASP A 508 -11.18 14.46 9.59
CA ASP A 508 -9.95 13.65 9.63
C ASP A 508 -9.19 13.81 10.98
N GLN A 509 -9.24 14.99 11.57
CA GLN A 509 -8.65 15.22 12.90
C GLN A 509 -9.45 14.59 14.04
N GLN A 510 -10.71 14.19 13.80
CA GLN A 510 -11.63 13.70 14.83
C GLN A 510 -11.91 12.20 14.73
N ASP A 511 -11.56 11.54 13.63
CA ASP A 511 -11.94 10.15 13.34
C ASP A 511 -10.85 9.10 13.64
N GLY A 512 -9.66 9.54 14.03
CA GLY A 512 -8.61 8.69 14.60
C GLY A 512 -7.81 7.96 13.54
N ASP A 513 -7.52 6.67 13.76
CA ASP A 513 -6.97 5.82 12.70
C ASP A 513 -8.11 5.54 11.69
N ASN A 514 -8.14 6.31 10.61
CA ASN A 514 -9.07 6.20 9.47
C ASN A 514 -8.46 6.98 8.29
N ASP A 515 -8.20 6.35 7.16
CA ASP A 515 -7.71 7.04 5.96
C ASP A 515 -8.78 7.23 4.88
N ASP A 516 -9.97 6.69 5.12
CA ASP A 516 -11.12 6.72 4.22
C ASP A 516 -12.15 7.79 4.62
N LEU A 517 -12.20 8.88 3.84
CA LEU A 517 -13.16 9.97 4.01
C LEU A 517 -14.01 10.14 2.75
N ILE A 518 -15.32 10.22 2.96
CA ILE A 518 -16.32 10.32 1.90
C ILE A 518 -17.23 11.50 2.21
N PHE A 519 -17.26 12.50 1.34
CA PHE A 519 -18.25 13.56 1.34
C PHE A 519 -19.28 13.34 0.24
N VAL A 520 -20.56 13.48 0.58
CA VAL A 520 -21.65 13.47 -0.41
C VAL A 520 -22.69 14.53 -0.06
N GLY A 521 -23.00 15.44 -0.97
CA GLY A 521 -23.95 16.50 -0.67
C GLY A 521 -24.66 17.08 -1.88
N ASP A 522 -25.83 17.68 -1.66
CA ASP A 522 -26.44 18.62 -2.60
C ASP A 522 -25.71 19.95 -2.45
N THR A 523 -24.81 20.22 -3.39
CA THR A 523 -23.90 21.36 -3.28
C THR A 523 -24.43 22.63 -3.92
N ASN A 524 -25.53 22.53 -4.67
CA ASN A 524 -26.08 23.64 -5.44
C ASN A 524 -25.07 24.32 -6.42
N ILE A 525 -23.90 23.72 -6.65
CA ILE A 525 -22.89 24.21 -7.59
C ILE A 525 -23.29 23.87 -9.02
N LYS A 526 -23.49 24.91 -9.82
CA LYS A 526 -23.98 24.80 -11.21
C LYS A 526 -22.97 24.14 -12.12
N LEU A 527 -23.49 23.57 -13.21
CA LEU A 527 -22.67 22.99 -14.28
C LEU A 527 -21.62 24.00 -14.78
N GLY A 528 -20.36 23.57 -14.80
CA GLY A 528 -19.22 24.36 -15.26
C GLY A 528 -18.48 25.11 -14.15
N ASN A 529 -19.01 25.13 -12.92
CA ASN A 529 -18.39 25.82 -11.78
C ASN A 529 -17.60 24.89 -10.85
N GLN A 530 -17.70 23.55 -10.98
CA GLN A 530 -17.13 22.61 -10.00
C GLN A 530 -15.62 22.79 -9.79
N ALA A 531 -14.84 22.93 -10.86
CA ALA A 531 -13.39 23.01 -10.76
C ALA A 531 -12.91 24.24 -9.95
N THR A 532 -13.62 25.36 -10.08
CA THR A 532 -13.29 26.60 -9.35
C THR A 532 -13.87 26.56 -7.93
N ALA A 533 -15.13 26.15 -7.78
CA ALA A 533 -15.83 26.10 -6.50
C ALA A 533 -15.14 25.17 -5.49
N PHE A 534 -14.69 23.99 -5.96
CA PHE A 534 -14.01 22.99 -5.13
C PHE A 534 -12.49 22.99 -5.33
N SER A 535 -11.92 24.13 -5.71
CA SER A 535 -10.51 24.19 -6.10
C SER A 535 -9.55 23.75 -5.00
N GLU A 536 -9.81 24.06 -3.73
CA GLU A 536 -8.94 23.66 -2.62
C GLU A 536 -8.91 22.15 -2.42
N ILE A 537 -10.07 21.48 -2.42
CA ILE A 537 -10.11 20.01 -2.27
C ILE A 537 -9.59 19.29 -3.52
N LEU A 538 -9.81 19.86 -4.73
CA LEU A 538 -9.35 19.26 -5.98
C LEU A 538 -7.84 19.45 -6.25
N LYS A 539 -7.18 20.39 -5.57
CA LYS A 539 -5.71 20.53 -5.59
C LYS A 539 -5.03 19.44 -4.77
N ASP A 540 -5.72 18.87 -3.79
CA ASP A 540 -5.22 17.75 -3.02
C ASP A 540 -5.28 16.46 -3.85
N GLN A 541 -4.11 15.90 -4.15
CA GLN A 541 -3.97 14.71 -4.99
C GLN A 541 -4.65 13.44 -4.43
N TYR A 542 -4.99 13.44 -3.14
CA TYR A 542 -5.64 12.30 -2.48
C TYR A 542 -7.17 12.35 -2.61
N TYR A 543 -7.75 13.52 -2.90
CA TYR A 543 -9.19 13.64 -3.11
C TYR A 543 -9.59 13.46 -4.57
N LYS A 544 -10.72 12.79 -4.80
CA LYS A 544 -11.31 12.56 -6.12
C LYS A 544 -12.80 12.87 -6.11
N ALA A 545 -13.26 13.62 -7.13
CA ALA A 545 -14.68 13.72 -7.42
C ALA A 545 -15.14 12.48 -8.19
N LEU A 546 -16.14 11.75 -7.68
CA LEU A 546 -16.62 10.53 -8.35
C LEU A 546 -17.65 10.82 -9.45
N LEU A 547 -18.38 11.93 -9.32
CA LEU A 547 -19.31 12.42 -10.34
C LEU A 547 -18.68 13.58 -11.10
N THR A 548 -18.69 13.51 -12.42
CA THR A 548 -18.12 14.55 -13.27
C THR A 548 -19.08 15.73 -13.41
N ASP A 549 -18.52 16.94 -13.50
CA ASP A 549 -19.29 18.16 -13.78
C ASP A 549 -19.76 18.18 -15.24
N SER A 550 -20.86 17.47 -15.51
CA SER A 550 -21.32 17.22 -16.87
C SER A 550 -22.83 17.16 -16.97
N LYS A 551 -23.34 17.24 -18.21
CA LYS A 551 -24.78 17.10 -18.47
C LYS A 551 -25.30 15.70 -18.13
N GLN A 552 -24.42 14.70 -18.18
CA GLN A 552 -24.75 13.31 -17.89
C GLN A 552 -25.04 13.08 -16.42
N HIS A 553 -24.46 13.85 -15.49
CA HIS A 553 -24.66 13.73 -14.04
C HIS A 553 -25.60 14.81 -13.48
N LYS A 554 -26.51 15.34 -14.29
CA LYS A 554 -27.56 16.23 -13.78
C LYS A 554 -28.55 15.42 -12.95
N SER A 555 -28.51 15.59 -11.64
CA SER A 555 -29.29 14.84 -10.65
C SER A 555 -30.55 15.57 -10.19
N SER A 556 -30.59 16.91 -10.28
CA SER A 556 -31.77 17.71 -9.96
C SER A 556 -32.79 17.70 -11.11
N LEU A 557 -34.07 17.51 -10.81
CA LEU A 557 -35.14 17.39 -11.79
C LEU A 557 -35.51 18.76 -12.36
N SER A 558 -35.87 18.78 -13.65
CA SER A 558 -36.48 19.96 -14.26
C SER A 558 -37.89 20.18 -13.70
N ASN A 559 -38.14 21.39 -13.20
CA ASN A 559 -39.48 21.78 -12.74
C ASN A 559 -40.48 22.05 -13.88
N SER A 560 -40.03 22.00 -15.15
CA SER A 560 -40.79 22.46 -16.32
C SER A 560 -40.99 21.39 -17.39
N THR A 561 -40.08 20.41 -17.49
CA THR A 561 -40.08 19.42 -18.58
C THR A 561 -39.85 18.02 -18.03
N TRP A 562 -40.80 17.11 -18.27
CA TRP A 562 -40.68 15.69 -17.91
C TRP A 562 -39.43 15.04 -18.53
N GLY A 563 -38.77 14.15 -17.79
CA GLY A 563 -37.59 13.42 -18.29
C GLY A 563 -36.34 14.28 -18.50
N LYS A 564 -36.33 15.52 -18.00
CA LYS A 564 -35.17 16.43 -18.08
C LYS A 564 -34.66 16.77 -16.69
N TYR A 565 -33.35 16.98 -16.62
CA TYR A 565 -32.63 17.35 -15.40
C TYR A 565 -32.00 18.73 -15.56
N SER A 566 -31.99 19.50 -14.48
CA SER A 566 -31.63 20.92 -14.46
C SER A 566 -30.11 21.10 -14.32
N GLU A 567 -29.51 20.59 -13.24
CA GLU A 567 -28.11 20.82 -12.85
C GLU A 567 -27.49 19.60 -12.13
N PRO A 568 -26.15 19.45 -12.17
CA PRO A 568 -25.41 18.38 -11.48
C PRO A 568 -25.05 18.79 -10.05
N TYR A 569 -26.04 19.20 -9.26
CA TYR A 569 -25.79 19.78 -7.93
C TYR A 569 -25.24 18.79 -6.92
N ASP A 570 -25.64 17.52 -7.01
CA ASP A 570 -25.20 16.49 -6.07
C ASP A 570 -23.78 16.01 -6.41
N LYS A 571 -22.86 16.07 -5.44
CA LYS A 571 -21.44 15.74 -5.62
C LYS A 571 -21.00 14.63 -4.66
N ILE A 572 -20.01 13.86 -5.08
CA ILE A 572 -19.31 12.86 -4.27
C ILE A 572 -17.81 13.17 -4.34
N PHE A 573 -17.18 13.36 -3.19
CA PHE A 573 -15.72 13.49 -3.07
C PHE A 573 -15.20 12.41 -2.11
N THR A 574 -14.12 11.74 -2.49
CA THR A 574 -13.49 10.70 -1.65
C THR A 574 -12.00 10.92 -1.52
N ARG A 575 -11.48 10.65 -0.32
CA ARG A 575 -10.07 10.38 -0.03
C ARG A 575 -10.02 8.98 0.53
N THR A 576 -9.53 8.03 -0.24
CA THR A 576 -9.59 6.61 0.13
C THR A 576 -8.56 5.81 -0.65
N ASN A 577 -8.00 4.79 -0.01
CA ASN A 577 -7.16 3.79 -0.67
C ASN A 577 -8.00 2.67 -1.33
N LEU A 578 -9.27 2.55 -0.92
CA LEU A 578 -10.20 1.53 -1.38
C LEU A 578 -10.64 1.78 -2.82
N LYS A 579 -10.98 0.68 -3.49
CA LYS A 579 -11.56 0.74 -4.83
C LYS A 579 -13.04 1.06 -4.73
N TYR A 580 -13.54 1.74 -5.76
CA TYR A 580 -14.96 2.00 -5.92
C TYR A 580 -15.41 1.71 -7.35
N GLU A 581 -16.70 1.46 -7.53
CA GLU A 581 -17.33 1.29 -8.83
C GLU A 581 -18.75 1.87 -8.83
N ASN A 582 -19.37 1.97 -10.02
CA ASN A 582 -20.78 2.34 -10.19
C ASN A 582 -21.18 3.69 -9.55
N ALA A 583 -20.27 4.66 -9.47
CA ALA A 583 -20.62 6.01 -9.05
C ALA A 583 -21.58 6.65 -10.07
N ASN A 584 -22.82 6.90 -9.67
CA ASN A 584 -23.86 7.43 -10.53
C ASN A 584 -25.05 7.99 -9.72
N PHE A 585 -26.10 8.46 -10.41
CA PHE A 585 -27.41 8.69 -9.83
C PHE A 585 -28.47 7.76 -10.43
N PHE A 586 -29.58 7.60 -9.73
CA PHE A 586 -30.75 6.93 -10.27
C PHE A 586 -31.67 7.93 -10.97
N PRO A 587 -31.90 7.84 -12.30
CA PRO A 587 -32.75 8.79 -12.99
C PRO A 587 -34.22 8.64 -12.54
N LEU A 588 -34.69 9.51 -11.65
CA LEU A 588 -36.00 9.37 -11.00
C LEU A 588 -37.20 9.36 -11.97
N TYR A 589 -37.06 9.91 -13.18
CA TYR A 589 -38.10 9.79 -14.21
C TYR A 589 -38.23 8.38 -14.83
N ASP A 590 -37.24 7.50 -14.64
CA ASP A 590 -37.28 6.10 -15.08
C ASP A 590 -38.01 5.20 -14.07
N ILE A 591 -38.56 5.75 -12.97
CA ILE A 591 -39.19 4.98 -11.88
C ILE A 591 -40.29 4.01 -12.34
N PHE A 592 -41.05 4.37 -13.39
CA PHE A 592 -42.07 3.49 -13.99
C PHE A 592 -41.48 2.51 -15.00
N LYS A 593 -40.50 2.96 -15.78
CA LYS A 593 -39.78 2.12 -16.76
C LYS A 593 -39.07 0.97 -16.07
N ASP A 594 -38.52 1.23 -14.88
CA ASP A 594 -37.79 0.25 -14.07
C ASP A 594 -38.71 -0.49 -13.08
N ASN A 595 -40.03 -0.25 -13.15
CA ASN A 595 -41.05 -0.88 -12.32
C ASN A 595 -40.75 -0.82 -10.81
N ILE A 596 -40.29 0.35 -10.34
CA ILE A 596 -39.84 0.55 -8.95
C ILE A 596 -41.02 0.68 -8.01
N LEU A 597 -42.08 1.39 -8.43
CA LEU A 597 -43.33 1.50 -7.70
C LEU A 597 -44.17 0.24 -7.97
N LYS A 598 -43.89 -0.85 -7.24
CA LYS A 598 -44.45 -2.20 -7.50
C LYS A 598 -45.98 -2.22 -7.62
N ASP A 599 -46.68 -1.39 -6.86
CA ASP A 599 -48.15 -1.32 -6.82
C ASP A 599 -48.73 -0.29 -7.81
N TYR A 600 -47.89 0.55 -8.42
CA TYR A 600 -48.28 1.65 -9.31
C TYR A 600 -47.32 1.72 -10.51
N GLN A 601 -47.53 0.86 -11.49
CA GLN A 601 -46.59 0.62 -12.60
C GLN A 601 -46.63 1.73 -13.65
N THR A 602 -47.69 2.55 -13.65
CA THR A 602 -47.89 3.67 -14.57
C THR A 602 -48.02 5.01 -13.83
N ILE A 603 -47.75 6.11 -14.55
CA ILE A 603 -47.93 7.47 -13.99
C ILE A 603 -49.39 7.74 -13.65
N GLU A 604 -50.35 7.20 -14.39
CA GLU A 604 -51.79 7.34 -14.13
C GLU A 604 -52.22 6.66 -12.81
N GLU A 605 -51.73 5.45 -12.56
CA GLU A 605 -51.97 4.74 -11.30
C GLU A 605 -51.37 5.49 -10.11
N TRP A 606 -50.13 5.96 -10.27
CA TRP A 606 -49.45 6.75 -9.24
C TRP A 606 -50.18 8.06 -8.94
N LYS A 607 -50.63 8.78 -9.98
CA LYS A 607 -51.42 10.01 -9.84
C LYS A 607 -52.70 9.75 -9.04
N THR A 608 -53.42 8.70 -9.40
CA THR A 608 -54.67 8.31 -8.72
C THR A 608 -54.43 8.04 -7.24
N TYR A 609 -53.37 7.32 -6.91
CA TYR A 609 -52.98 7.05 -5.52
C TYR A 609 -52.61 8.32 -4.75
N VAL A 610 -51.73 9.14 -5.31
CA VAL A 610 -51.29 10.41 -4.69
C VAL A 610 -52.48 11.34 -4.46
N ASP A 611 -53.36 11.50 -5.44
CA ASP A 611 -54.52 12.39 -5.36
C ASP A 611 -55.55 11.90 -4.33
N THR A 612 -55.72 10.59 -4.20
CA THR A 612 -56.60 9.97 -3.21
C THR A 612 -56.17 10.33 -1.79
N ILE A 613 -54.86 10.27 -1.51
CA ILE A 613 -54.31 10.61 -0.18
C ILE A 613 -54.27 12.12 0.03
N ARG A 614 -53.70 12.85 -0.94
CA ARG A 614 -53.49 14.31 -0.84
C ARG A 614 -54.80 15.11 -0.90
N LYS A 615 -55.86 14.53 -1.48
CA LYS A 615 -57.16 15.18 -1.76
C LYS A 615 -57.04 16.42 -2.65
N LYS A 616 -55.95 16.52 -3.42
CA LYS A 616 -55.65 17.62 -4.36
C LYS A 616 -54.76 17.11 -5.48
N THR A 617 -55.03 17.59 -6.70
CA THR A 617 -54.24 17.29 -7.90
C THR A 617 -53.01 18.18 -8.01
N TYR A 618 -51.97 17.71 -8.69
CA TYR A 618 -50.92 18.59 -9.21
C TYR A 618 -51.28 19.04 -10.63
N ASP A 619 -50.74 20.18 -11.04
CA ASP A 619 -51.01 20.81 -12.34
C ASP A 619 -50.30 20.11 -13.50
N LYS A 620 -49.26 19.32 -13.24
CA LYS A 620 -48.45 18.62 -14.24
C LYS A 620 -47.99 17.26 -13.73
N ASP A 621 -47.86 16.29 -14.62
CA ASP A 621 -47.42 14.93 -14.29
C ASP A 621 -46.05 14.91 -13.60
N LEU A 622 -45.11 15.74 -14.04
CA LEU A 622 -43.78 15.84 -13.42
C LEU A 622 -43.83 16.17 -11.92
N LYS A 623 -44.88 16.85 -11.47
CA LYS A 623 -45.05 17.27 -10.08
C LYS A 623 -45.42 16.10 -9.16
N TYR A 624 -45.99 15.04 -9.72
CA TYR A 624 -46.22 13.79 -9.00
C TYR A 624 -44.94 13.01 -8.74
N ILE A 625 -43.84 13.30 -9.44
CA ILE A 625 -42.51 12.80 -9.08
C ILE A 625 -41.81 13.82 -8.18
N PHE A 626 -41.72 15.07 -8.65
CA PHE A 626 -41.00 16.17 -8.00
C PHE A 626 -41.42 16.40 -6.54
N HIS A 627 -42.72 16.54 -6.26
CA HIS A 627 -43.20 16.82 -4.89
C HIS A 627 -43.59 15.56 -4.13
N ALA A 628 -44.09 14.55 -4.84
CA ALA A 628 -44.55 13.33 -4.19
C ALA A 628 -43.41 12.38 -3.83
N ILE A 629 -42.24 12.48 -4.46
CA ILE A 629 -41.05 11.69 -4.15
C ILE A 629 -39.92 12.63 -3.75
N SER A 630 -39.22 13.20 -4.73
CA SER A 630 -38.18 14.23 -4.54
C SER A 630 -37.94 14.99 -5.85
N ASP A 631 -37.38 16.19 -5.74
CA ASP A 631 -36.88 16.97 -6.88
C ASP A 631 -35.41 16.71 -7.20
N HIS A 632 -34.75 15.86 -6.43
CA HIS A 632 -33.44 15.34 -6.75
C HIS A 632 -33.50 13.83 -6.93
N SER A 633 -32.56 13.32 -7.71
CA SER A 633 -32.29 11.88 -7.82
C SER A 633 -31.29 11.46 -6.75
N PRO A 634 -31.41 10.26 -6.15
CA PRO A 634 -30.39 9.77 -5.24
C PRO A 634 -29.11 9.47 -6.01
N ILE A 635 -27.97 9.86 -5.43
CA ILE A 635 -26.63 9.51 -5.91
C ILE A 635 -26.05 8.39 -5.05
N TYR A 636 -25.27 7.53 -5.68
CA TYR A 636 -24.70 6.35 -5.04
C TYR A 636 -23.41 5.88 -5.71
N PHE A 637 -22.68 5.03 -5.00
CA PHE A 637 -21.56 4.26 -5.53
C PHE A 637 -21.38 2.97 -4.73
N ASP A 638 -20.60 2.05 -5.26
CA ASP A 638 -20.20 0.83 -4.58
C ASP A 638 -18.76 0.98 -4.07
N LEU A 639 -18.56 0.84 -2.76
CA LEU A 639 -17.24 0.77 -2.13
C LEU A 639 -16.81 -0.70 -2.05
N ILE A 640 -15.67 -1.03 -2.66
CA ILE A 640 -15.11 -2.38 -2.65
C ILE A 640 -14.29 -2.57 -1.38
N LEU A 641 -14.64 -3.58 -0.60
CA LEU A 641 -14.00 -3.88 0.67
C LEU A 641 -12.64 -4.55 0.45
N ASP A 642 -11.61 -4.12 1.17
CA ASP A 642 -10.26 -4.69 1.12
C ASP A 642 -9.87 -5.29 2.49
N PRO A 643 -9.52 -6.59 2.57
CA PRO A 643 -9.10 -7.22 3.83
C PRO A 643 -7.73 -6.77 4.34
N ASN A 644 -6.96 -6.03 3.54
CA ASN A 644 -5.64 -5.51 3.92
C ASN A 644 -5.66 -4.02 4.28
N ASP A 645 -6.84 -3.42 4.28
CA ASP A 645 -7.01 -2.03 4.68
C ASP A 645 -6.67 -1.83 6.15
N ILE A 646 -6.19 -0.64 6.48
CA ILE A 646 -5.73 -0.31 7.83
C ILE A 646 -6.92 0.26 8.60
N LEU A 647 -7.34 -0.45 9.64
CA LEU A 647 -8.41 -0.03 10.55
C LEU A 647 -7.95 0.95 11.62
#